data_AF-A0A8H4KV52-F1
#
_entry.id   AF-A0A8H4KV52-F1
#
_cell.length_a   1.000
_cell.length_b   1.000
_cell.length_c   1.000
_cell.angle_alpha   90.00
_cell.angle_beta   90.00
_cell.angle_gamma   90.00
#
_symmetry.space_group_name_H-M   'P 1'
#
loop_
_entity.id
_entity.type
_entity.pdbx_description
1 polymer ?
#
loop_
_entity_poly.entity_id
_entity_poly.type
_entity_poly.pdbx_seq_one_letter_code
_entity_poly.pdbx_strand_id
1 'polypeptide(L)'
;MPVGVDNNDDPIQTNKFYANFFVNNQDNATWTHPYSVWWSSDPVKQGHGMSISHTDRRDFIYGPGDPVKSFEDPSFQQSIALSARELQNGTVLTTDSLTAFSVNVNLAPRRGAKPVISFPVVQGMAFVTGIYNDATVIIQSQKHFLNITNLRLSAQGPGASVHGWNVRLGDGSSWLIYLNPTCSSEIPTLRITGKGTILGPKQFTGTVQVAKNPAGTAGIDVFNKAAGAYPVGATISGTVSGRTGTYTLAWKKKGTEQRTLLMFALPHHVKSFDRETARGLTNIKLASTTKGIATATLADQFTMVEHELPTDIGFDPWSPRLVSVGSKGSAATVSQDAKAAIIKAAKVELARDITKLTNLTSKYYSGVAFSVYARAIYAVHNIAGDTSFTASSLAKLEAAFDKYVNNLEPNPLFYDDVWKGLVSSGSYGNNNSLIDFGNTYYNDHNFHYGYYVYAAAIIAHFNPSWLSKNNGVNKIWVNNLIRDWSNPSAEDPFFPFSRSFDWFHGHSWARGVLEAPDGKDQESSAEDAFSTYAIKMWGRVIGDANLEARGNLQLAVTARSLQSYFLLASDNDVQPPNFIGNRATGILFERKINHTTYFGDNIAYIEGIHMLPIVPSSAYIRKPSFVREEWDQYFAGNRSGALSSGGFAGHIYVNLAIADKAGAVESYDFMRKQTTDSPYLSGSSLTWDLAYTAALGGSLASTLSVNSTRLWT
;
A
#
# COMPACT_ATOMS: atom_id res chain seq x y z
N MET A 1 -15.31 19.24 -3.42
CA MET A 1 -14.33 19.94 -2.56
C MET A 1 -14.18 19.15 -1.27
N PRO A 2 -12.96 18.91 -0.78
CA PRO A 2 -12.74 18.31 0.53
C PRO A 2 -13.30 19.18 1.66
N VAL A 3 -13.80 18.55 2.72
CA VAL A 3 -14.38 19.25 3.87
C VAL A 3 -13.26 19.74 4.78
N GLY A 4 -13.28 21.03 5.12
CA GLY A 4 -12.37 21.59 6.12
C GLY A 4 -10.89 21.65 5.72
N VAL A 5 -10.56 21.48 4.44
CA VAL A 5 -9.18 21.64 3.96
C VAL A 5 -8.90 23.10 3.65
N ASP A 6 -7.81 23.63 4.20
CA ASP A 6 -7.21 24.90 3.80
C ASP A 6 -6.14 24.61 2.74
N ASN A 7 -6.46 24.80 1.45
CA ASN A 7 -5.55 24.51 0.33
C ASN A 7 -5.25 25.78 -0.48
N ASN A 8 -3.97 26.00 -0.79
CA ASN A 8 -3.47 27.07 -1.65
C ASN A 8 -3.20 26.55 -3.08
N ASP A 9 -4.16 25.83 -3.67
CA ASP A 9 -4.08 25.21 -5.02
C ASP A 9 -3.04 24.08 -5.22
N ASP A 10 -2.37 23.62 -4.16
CA ASP A 10 -1.41 22.51 -4.22
C ASP A 10 -2.10 21.15 -4.45
N PRO A 11 -1.42 20.15 -5.06
CA PRO A 11 -1.94 18.80 -5.18
C PRO A 11 -2.28 18.14 -3.84
N ILE A 12 -3.54 17.73 -3.68
CA ILE A 12 -4.05 17.10 -2.46
C ILE A 12 -3.98 15.58 -2.58
N GLN A 13 -3.50 14.93 -1.53
CA GLN A 13 -3.46 13.47 -1.41
C GLN A 13 -4.86 12.86 -1.27
N THR A 14 -5.10 11.72 -1.95
CA THR A 14 -6.40 11.03 -1.98
C THR A 14 -6.35 9.65 -1.31
N ASN A 15 -5.26 8.90 -1.45
CA ASN A 15 -5.12 7.50 -1.00
C ASN A 15 -4.21 7.38 0.24
N LYS A 16 -4.29 8.35 1.15
CA LYS A 16 -3.49 8.39 2.40
C LYS A 16 -4.33 8.16 3.65
N PHE A 17 -3.68 7.66 4.69
CA PHE A 17 -4.28 7.18 5.95
C PHE A 17 -5.24 8.19 6.60
N TYR A 18 -4.98 9.49 6.43
CA TYR A 18 -5.74 10.58 7.06
C TYR A 18 -6.97 11.08 6.30
N ALA A 19 -7.37 10.43 5.20
CA ALA A 19 -8.48 10.90 4.38
C ALA A 19 -9.79 11.11 5.17
N ASN A 20 -10.01 10.33 6.23
CA ASN A 20 -11.16 10.43 7.11
C ASN A 20 -11.30 11.79 7.82
N PHE A 21 -10.27 12.62 7.88
CA PHE A 21 -10.36 13.97 8.44
C PHE A 21 -10.92 15.02 7.47
N PHE A 22 -11.09 14.72 6.19
CA PHE A 22 -11.61 15.68 5.20
C PHE A 22 -12.71 15.13 4.30
N VAL A 23 -13.17 13.89 4.53
CA VAL A 23 -14.33 13.29 3.86
C VAL A 23 -15.54 13.23 4.78
N ASN A 24 -16.73 13.33 4.18
CA ASN A 24 -18.03 13.24 4.86
C ASN A 24 -18.10 14.08 6.16
N ASN A 25 -18.42 13.46 7.29
CA ASN A 25 -18.65 14.13 8.58
C ASN A 25 -17.37 14.30 9.41
N GLN A 26 -16.20 13.88 8.90
CA GLN A 26 -14.90 13.97 9.58
C GLN A 26 -14.82 13.20 10.93
N ASP A 27 -15.69 12.20 11.12
CA ASP A 27 -15.93 11.53 12.41
C ASP A 27 -15.57 10.04 12.42
N ASN A 28 -14.93 9.56 11.35
CA ASN A 28 -14.30 8.25 11.26
C ASN A 28 -12.86 8.29 11.81
N ALA A 29 -12.34 7.12 12.19
CA ALA A 29 -10.97 7.00 12.69
C ALA A 29 -9.92 7.00 11.58
N THR A 30 -8.71 7.37 11.95
CA THR A 30 -7.51 7.41 11.12
C THR A 30 -6.43 6.58 11.83
N TRP A 31 -5.71 5.72 11.09
CA TRP A 31 -4.70 4.83 11.67
C TRP A 31 -3.29 5.31 11.35
N THR A 32 -2.55 5.67 12.39
CA THR A 32 -1.13 6.03 12.25
C THR A 32 -0.21 4.84 12.46
N HIS A 33 -0.74 3.80 13.10
CA HIS A 33 -0.05 2.62 13.61
C HIS A 33 1.11 2.96 14.57
N PRO A 34 1.03 2.56 15.86
CA PRO A 34 0.05 1.61 16.42
C PRO A 34 -1.25 2.27 16.91
N TYR A 35 -1.35 3.60 16.88
CA TYR A 35 -2.54 4.31 17.33
C TYR A 35 -3.59 4.49 16.23
N SER A 36 -4.85 4.47 16.62
CA SER A 36 -5.95 5.07 15.87
C SER A 36 -6.40 6.36 16.55
N VAL A 37 -6.75 7.36 15.74
CA VAL A 37 -7.16 8.70 16.20
C VAL A 37 -8.41 9.16 15.46
N TRP A 38 -9.31 9.85 16.15
CA TRP A 38 -10.50 10.44 15.52
C TRP A 38 -10.95 11.69 16.25
N TRP A 39 -11.60 12.58 15.53
CA TRP A 39 -12.28 13.70 16.15
C TRP A 39 -13.59 13.24 16.77
N SER A 40 -13.74 13.50 18.07
CA SER A 40 -15.01 13.31 18.76
C SER A 40 -15.76 14.64 18.73
N SER A 41 -16.86 14.69 17.99
CA SER A 41 -17.65 15.90 17.76
C SER A 41 -18.92 15.99 18.63
N ASP A 42 -19.24 14.94 19.38
CA ASP A 42 -20.48 14.83 20.18
C ASP A 42 -20.20 14.16 21.55
N PRO A 43 -20.85 14.60 22.65
CA PRO A 43 -20.92 13.88 23.93
C PRO A 43 -21.16 12.35 23.85
N VAL A 44 -21.95 11.85 22.89
CA VAL A 44 -22.19 10.41 22.65
C VAL A 44 -20.91 9.69 22.19
N LYS A 45 -20.03 10.39 21.45
CA LYS A 45 -18.66 9.95 21.09
C LYS A 45 -17.59 10.42 22.11
N GLN A 46 -18.03 10.92 23.27
CA GLN A 46 -17.25 11.25 24.46
C GLN A 46 -16.17 12.34 24.30
N GLY A 47 -16.56 13.52 23.84
CA GLY A 47 -15.78 14.75 23.97
C GLY A 47 -15.84 15.65 22.74
N HIS A 48 -15.07 16.74 22.76
CA HIS A 48 -14.92 17.71 21.67
C HIS A 48 -13.47 17.82 21.16
N GLY A 49 -12.68 16.76 21.35
CA GLY A 49 -11.23 16.73 21.11
C GLY A 49 -10.78 15.58 20.19
N MET A 50 -9.48 15.32 20.18
CA MET A 50 -8.89 14.19 19.48
C MET A 50 -8.88 12.97 20.39
N SER A 51 -9.68 11.96 20.05
CA SER A 51 -9.67 10.66 20.69
C SER A 51 -8.53 9.80 20.18
N ILE A 52 -7.96 9.00 21.07
CA ILE A 52 -6.79 8.16 20.84
C ILE A 52 -7.09 6.76 21.38
N SER A 53 -6.86 5.75 20.56
CA SER A 53 -7.00 4.35 20.93
C SER A 53 -5.75 3.55 20.61
N HIS A 54 -5.52 2.54 21.44
CA HIS A 54 -4.66 1.41 21.13
C HIS A 54 -5.23 0.15 21.79
N THR A 55 -5.51 -0.87 20.99
CA THR A 55 -5.96 -2.18 21.47
C THR A 55 -4.80 -3.19 21.46
N ASP A 56 -4.67 -3.99 22.51
CA ASP A 56 -3.69 -5.09 22.50
C ASP A 56 -4.21 -6.25 21.63
N ARG A 57 -3.30 -6.98 20.96
CA ARG A 57 -3.65 -8.03 20.00
C ARG A 57 -4.60 -9.11 20.55
N ARG A 58 -4.57 -9.36 21.86
CA ARG A 58 -5.44 -10.33 22.55
C ARG A 58 -6.90 -9.87 22.66
N ASP A 59 -7.13 -8.56 22.56
CA ASP A 59 -8.44 -7.92 22.75
C ASP A 59 -9.08 -7.58 21.39
N PHE A 60 -8.52 -8.10 20.30
CA PHE A 60 -9.10 -7.98 18.95
C PHE A 60 -10.33 -8.85 18.80
N ILE A 61 -11.21 -8.47 17.89
CA ILE A 61 -12.37 -9.26 17.51
C ILE A 61 -11.94 -10.20 16.41
N TYR A 62 -12.08 -11.51 16.62
CA TYR A 62 -11.82 -12.53 15.61
C TYR A 62 -13.13 -13.07 15.05
N GLY A 63 -13.22 -13.19 13.74
CA GLY A 63 -14.35 -13.78 13.05
C GLY A 63 -14.45 -15.30 13.27
N PRO A 64 -15.55 -15.91 12.82
CA PRO A 64 -15.72 -17.37 12.93
C PRO A 64 -14.73 -18.13 12.02
N GLY A 65 -14.52 -19.41 12.33
CA GLY A 65 -13.69 -20.34 11.55
C GLY A 65 -12.43 -20.80 12.28
N ASP A 66 -11.83 -21.87 11.77
CA ASP A 66 -10.48 -22.32 12.11
C ASP A 66 -9.78 -22.77 10.81
N PRO A 67 -8.90 -21.94 10.21
CA PRO A 67 -8.49 -20.60 10.65
C PRO A 67 -9.65 -19.58 10.68
N VAL A 68 -9.50 -18.54 11.49
CA VAL A 68 -10.48 -17.45 11.57
C VAL A 68 -10.53 -16.68 10.26
N LYS A 69 -11.72 -16.35 9.75
CA LYS A 69 -11.87 -15.66 8.46
C LYS A 69 -11.58 -14.16 8.49
N SER A 70 -11.58 -13.56 9.67
CA SER A 70 -11.31 -12.13 9.83
C SER A 70 -10.76 -11.82 11.21
N PHE A 71 -10.12 -10.66 11.32
CA PHE A 71 -9.88 -10.03 12.61
C PHE A 71 -9.92 -8.52 12.47
N GLU A 72 -10.33 -7.83 13.54
CA GLU A 72 -10.42 -6.37 13.56
C GLU A 72 -10.11 -5.75 14.92
N ASP A 73 -9.57 -4.54 14.87
CA ASP A 73 -9.49 -3.64 16.02
C ASP A 73 -10.91 -3.17 16.41
N PRO A 74 -11.33 -3.22 17.69
CA PRO A 74 -12.64 -2.75 18.10
C PRO A 74 -12.85 -1.26 17.80
N SER A 75 -14.00 -0.90 17.19
CA SER A 75 -14.29 0.49 16.84
C SER A 75 -14.39 1.42 18.06
N PHE A 76 -13.88 2.64 17.89
CA PHE A 76 -14.13 3.81 18.76
C PHE A 76 -13.86 3.59 20.26
N GLN A 77 -12.87 2.76 20.62
CA GLN A 77 -12.46 2.53 22.02
C GLN A 77 -11.53 3.64 22.53
N GLN A 78 -12.06 4.81 22.90
CA GLN A 78 -11.21 5.93 23.36
C GLN A 78 -10.50 5.54 24.66
N SER A 79 -9.17 5.39 24.56
CA SER A 79 -8.28 5.14 25.69
C SER A 79 -7.98 6.47 26.39
N ILE A 80 -7.53 7.46 25.62
CA ILE A 80 -7.31 8.84 26.06
C ILE A 80 -7.82 9.79 24.98
N ALA A 81 -8.31 10.97 25.36
CA ALA A 81 -8.56 12.07 24.44
C ALA A 81 -7.87 13.35 24.91
N LEU A 82 -7.34 14.11 23.95
CA LEU A 82 -6.78 15.44 24.15
C LEU A 82 -7.81 16.48 23.68
N SER A 83 -8.23 17.34 24.60
CA SER A 83 -9.27 18.35 24.41
C SER A 83 -8.94 19.64 25.13
N ALA A 84 -9.75 20.68 24.90
CA ALA A 84 -9.68 21.94 25.60
C ALA A 84 -11.06 22.33 26.13
N ARG A 85 -11.12 23.08 27.24
CA ARG A 85 -12.41 23.52 27.81
C ARG A 85 -13.21 24.36 26.82
N GLU A 86 -12.50 25.08 25.96
CA GLU A 86 -13.01 25.95 24.90
C GLU A 86 -13.66 25.16 23.76
N LEU A 87 -13.35 23.86 23.63
CA LEU A 87 -13.97 22.97 22.64
C LEU A 87 -15.27 22.40 23.21
N GLN A 88 -16.40 22.77 22.59
CA GLN A 88 -17.77 22.40 22.98
C GLN A 88 -18.60 22.10 21.73
N ASN A 89 -19.92 22.02 21.88
CA ASN A 89 -20.86 22.08 20.74
C ASN A 89 -20.54 23.29 19.85
N GLY A 90 -20.33 23.04 18.56
CA GLY A 90 -19.88 24.05 17.59
C GLY A 90 -18.40 23.94 17.21
N THR A 91 -17.62 23.08 17.87
CA THR A 91 -16.24 22.77 17.47
C THR A 91 -16.19 22.37 15.99
N VAL A 92 -15.17 22.85 15.29
CA VAL A 92 -14.93 22.50 13.88
C VAL A 92 -13.52 21.93 13.72
N LEU A 93 -13.42 20.95 12.83
CA LEU A 93 -12.16 20.39 12.38
C LEU A 93 -11.77 20.97 11.02
N THR A 94 -10.54 21.45 10.93
CA THR A 94 -9.89 21.73 9.65
C THR A 94 -8.58 20.96 9.53
N THR A 95 -8.08 20.82 8.30
CA THR A 95 -6.79 20.19 8.02
C THR A 95 -5.95 21.05 7.08
N ASP A 96 -4.65 21.06 7.33
CA ASP A 96 -3.64 21.64 6.45
C ASP A 96 -2.44 20.67 6.33
N SER A 97 -1.46 21.03 5.49
CA SER A 97 -0.22 20.26 5.33
C SER A 97 -0.46 18.79 4.97
N LEU A 98 -1.35 18.52 4.02
CA LEU A 98 -1.77 17.18 3.60
C LEU A 98 -0.70 16.49 2.74
N THR A 99 0.42 16.10 3.35
CA THR A 99 1.55 15.45 2.69
C THR A 99 1.47 13.92 2.75
N ALA A 100 2.26 13.21 1.94
CA ALA A 100 2.19 11.74 1.88
C ALA A 100 2.40 11.00 3.22
N PHE A 101 3.03 11.63 4.21
CA PHE A 101 3.38 11.00 5.50
C PHE A 101 2.70 11.66 6.70
N SER A 102 2.05 12.81 6.49
CA SER A 102 1.46 13.57 7.59
C SER A 102 0.32 14.47 7.17
N VAL A 103 -0.52 14.79 8.16
CA VAL A 103 -1.51 15.86 8.10
C VAL A 103 -1.45 16.65 9.39
N ASN A 104 -1.76 17.94 9.35
CA ASN A 104 -2.03 18.71 10.55
C ASN A 104 -3.55 18.86 10.72
N VAL A 105 -4.07 18.41 11.86
CA VAL A 105 -5.50 18.48 12.19
C VAL A 105 -5.72 19.58 13.21
N ASN A 106 -6.62 20.52 12.93
CA ASN A 106 -6.83 21.71 13.73
C ASN A 106 -8.25 21.74 14.29
N LEU A 107 -8.37 21.96 15.60
CA LEU A 107 -9.67 22.11 16.28
C LEU A 107 -9.86 23.56 16.73
N ALA A 108 -10.94 24.16 16.26
CA ALA A 108 -11.36 25.51 16.66
C ALA A 108 -12.73 25.46 17.36
N PRO A 109 -12.98 26.33 18.37
CA PRO A 109 -14.25 26.33 19.13
C PRO A 109 -15.50 26.57 18.27
N ARG A 110 -15.34 27.24 17.14
CA ARG A 110 -16.40 27.56 16.18
C ARG A 110 -15.81 27.88 14.81
N ARG A 111 -16.63 27.80 13.76
CA ARG A 111 -16.25 28.23 12.40
C ARG A 111 -15.71 29.67 12.41
N GLY A 112 -14.56 29.88 11.75
CA GLY A 112 -13.88 31.17 11.65
C GLY A 112 -13.09 31.60 12.88
N ALA A 113 -13.11 30.84 13.99
CA ALA A 113 -12.20 31.06 15.10
C ALA A 113 -10.81 30.48 14.78
N LYS A 114 -9.78 31.00 15.45
CA LYS A 114 -8.44 30.40 15.39
C LYS A 114 -8.46 29.03 16.09
N PRO A 115 -7.72 28.03 15.58
CA PRO A 115 -7.53 26.77 16.29
C PRO A 115 -6.94 26.98 17.69
N VAL A 116 -7.48 26.26 18.66
CA VAL A 116 -6.98 26.24 20.05
C VAL A 116 -6.12 25.00 20.32
N ILE A 117 -6.29 23.95 19.52
CA ILE A 117 -5.41 22.78 19.49
C ILE A 117 -5.14 22.38 18.04
N SER A 118 -3.88 22.10 17.71
CA SER A 118 -3.45 21.47 16.46
C SER A 118 -2.74 20.13 16.73
N PHE A 119 -2.93 19.16 15.85
CA PHE A 119 -2.38 17.81 15.96
C PHE A 119 -1.57 17.49 14.71
N PRO A 120 -0.23 17.49 14.78
CA PRO A 120 0.59 16.89 13.74
C PRO A 120 0.42 15.36 13.80
N VAL A 121 -0.30 14.81 12.84
CA VAL A 121 -0.56 13.37 12.74
C VAL A 121 0.40 12.78 11.72
N VAL A 122 1.24 11.84 12.16
CA VAL A 122 2.30 11.21 11.36
C VAL A 122 2.26 9.70 11.56
N GLN A 123 2.41 8.94 10.48
CA GLN A 123 2.54 7.48 10.56
C GLN A 123 3.73 7.07 11.44
N GLY A 124 3.52 6.08 12.30
CA GLY A 124 4.54 5.60 13.23
C GLY A 124 4.81 6.51 14.43
N MET A 125 4.05 7.58 14.67
CA MET A 125 4.32 8.45 15.82
C MET A 125 4.21 7.67 17.15
N ALA A 126 5.22 7.78 18.03
CA ALA A 126 5.16 7.14 19.35
C ALA A 126 4.32 7.94 20.36
N PHE A 127 4.19 9.24 20.13
CA PHE A 127 3.37 10.15 20.91
C PHE A 127 2.30 10.77 20.03
N VAL A 128 1.05 10.74 20.49
CA VAL A 128 0.05 11.66 19.96
C VAL A 128 0.27 13.01 20.62
N THR A 129 0.46 14.06 19.81
CA THR A 129 0.83 15.39 20.28
C THR A 129 -0.28 16.40 19.97
N GLY A 130 -0.80 17.08 20.99
CA GLY A 130 -1.63 18.27 20.84
C GLY A 130 -0.82 19.54 21.11
N ILE A 131 -0.84 20.49 20.17
CA ILE A 131 -0.21 21.80 20.27
C ILE A 131 -1.29 22.79 20.69
N TYR A 132 -1.21 23.29 21.91
CA TYR A 132 -2.21 24.17 22.51
C TYR A 132 -1.80 25.63 22.36
N ASN A 133 -2.78 26.49 22.11
CA ASN A 133 -2.61 27.93 21.99
C ASN A 133 -3.65 28.66 22.86
N ASP A 134 -3.21 29.20 24.00
CA ASP A 134 -4.03 29.92 24.99
C ASP A 134 -5.33 29.18 25.36
N ALA A 135 -5.20 27.90 25.71
CA ALA A 135 -6.34 27.02 25.94
C ALA A 135 -6.28 26.33 27.31
N THR A 136 -7.42 25.91 27.84
CA THR A 136 -7.48 25.17 29.11
C THR A 136 -7.39 23.67 28.82
N VAL A 137 -6.29 23.04 29.22
CA VAL A 137 -6.02 21.61 28.93
C VAL A 137 -7.05 20.70 29.60
N ILE A 138 -7.68 19.83 28.80
CA ILE A 138 -8.59 18.78 29.24
C ILE A 138 -8.12 17.45 28.65
N ILE A 139 -7.90 16.47 29.53
CA ILE A 139 -7.54 15.10 29.11
C ILE A 139 -8.64 14.16 29.61
N GLN A 140 -9.20 13.36 28.70
CA GLN A 140 -10.35 12.51 29.00
C GLN A 140 -10.03 11.04 28.75
N SER A 141 -10.77 10.14 29.40
CA SER A 141 -10.69 8.70 29.16
C SER A 141 -12.02 8.02 29.46
N GLN A 142 -12.54 7.25 28.50
CA GLN A 142 -13.69 6.37 28.72
C GLN A 142 -13.34 5.19 29.63
N LYS A 143 -12.05 4.85 29.72
CA LYS A 143 -11.53 3.79 30.59
C LYS A 143 -11.37 4.25 32.04
N HIS A 144 -11.63 5.52 32.33
CA HIS A 144 -11.40 6.18 33.62
C HIS A 144 -9.92 6.24 34.05
N PHE A 145 -9.58 7.24 34.87
CA PHE A 145 -8.26 7.40 35.47
C PHE A 145 -8.26 6.83 36.89
N LEU A 146 -7.46 5.78 37.12
CA LEU A 146 -7.31 5.19 38.45
C LEU A 146 -6.31 5.97 39.30
N ASN A 147 -5.17 6.34 38.71
CA ASN A 147 -4.16 7.14 39.38
C ASN A 147 -3.33 7.97 38.38
N ILE A 148 -2.68 8.99 38.92
CA ILE A 148 -1.69 9.81 38.24
C ILE A 148 -0.49 9.99 39.17
N THR A 149 0.71 9.79 38.63
CA THR A 149 1.97 9.86 39.39
C THR A 149 2.98 10.68 38.63
N ASN A 150 3.65 11.60 39.32
CA ASN A 150 4.69 12.44 38.70
C ASN A 150 5.89 11.57 38.29
N LEU A 151 6.39 11.77 37.08
CA LEU A 151 7.63 11.15 36.61
C LEU A 151 8.82 12.02 36.98
N ARG A 152 9.90 11.37 37.39
CA ARG A 152 11.22 12.01 37.39
C ARG A 152 11.79 11.87 36.00
N LEU A 153 11.85 12.97 35.25
CA LEU A 153 12.64 13.00 34.04
C LEU A 153 14.10 12.95 34.45
N SER A 154 14.89 12.04 33.86
CA SER A 154 16.33 12.04 34.04
C SER A 154 16.86 13.42 33.62
N ALA A 155 17.38 14.17 34.58
CA ALA A 155 18.03 15.45 34.27
C ALA A 155 19.19 15.17 33.31
N GLN A 156 19.18 15.78 32.12
CA GLN A 156 20.18 16.78 31.71
C GLN A 156 20.13 17.06 30.19
N GLY A 157 20.11 18.35 29.87
CA GLY A 157 20.23 18.94 28.54
C GLY A 157 19.56 20.33 28.54
N PRO A 158 20.21 21.40 28.02
CA PRO A 158 19.59 22.72 27.94
C PRO A 158 18.42 22.68 26.95
N GLY A 159 17.20 22.92 27.44
CA GLY A 159 15.97 22.87 26.67
C GLY A 159 14.75 22.89 27.58
N ALA A 160 13.59 23.28 27.03
CA ALA A 160 12.33 23.53 27.74
C ALA A 160 11.98 22.48 28.81
N SER A 161 11.34 22.93 29.90
CA SER A 161 10.91 22.09 31.01
C SER A 161 9.76 21.19 30.56
N VAL A 162 10.09 20.02 30.00
CA VAL A 162 9.15 18.92 29.84
C VAL A 162 8.79 18.44 31.25
N HIS A 163 7.52 18.14 31.49
CA HIS A 163 7.01 17.59 32.75
C HIS A 163 6.21 16.33 32.43
N GLY A 164 6.44 15.25 33.17
CA GLY A 164 5.87 13.93 32.84
C GLY A 164 5.03 13.35 33.96
N TRP A 165 4.01 12.57 33.58
CA TRP A 165 3.16 11.79 34.48
C TRP A 165 2.96 10.39 33.93
N ASN A 166 2.93 9.40 34.82
CA ASN A 166 2.40 8.08 34.53
C ASN A 166 0.96 7.98 35.04
N VAL A 167 0.08 7.49 34.19
CA VAL A 167 -1.35 7.37 34.40
C VAL A 167 -1.78 5.94 34.17
N ARG A 168 -2.53 5.38 35.12
CA ARG A 168 -3.14 4.06 34.98
C ARG A 168 -4.64 4.20 34.68
N LEU A 169 -5.09 3.54 33.62
CA LEU A 169 -6.50 3.52 33.24
C LEU A 169 -7.24 2.36 33.92
N GLY A 170 -8.58 2.42 33.92
CA GLY A 170 -9.45 1.41 34.54
C GLY A 170 -9.39 0.02 33.90
N ASP A 171 -8.94 -0.08 32.65
CA ASP A 171 -8.64 -1.36 31.98
C ASP A 171 -7.27 -1.95 32.38
N GLY A 172 -6.55 -1.26 33.27
CA GLY A 172 -5.23 -1.66 33.75
C GLY A 172 -4.06 -1.20 32.88
N SER A 173 -4.30 -0.59 31.72
CA SER A 173 -3.25 -0.08 30.84
C SER A 173 -2.50 1.11 31.47
N SER A 174 -1.22 1.24 31.13
CA SER A 174 -0.35 2.34 31.57
C SER A 174 -0.10 3.30 30.41
N TRP A 175 -0.28 4.59 30.66
CA TRP A 175 -0.07 5.67 29.71
C TRP A 175 0.82 6.75 30.33
N LEU A 176 1.58 7.41 29.49
CA LEU A 176 2.43 8.53 29.87
C LEU A 176 1.83 9.80 29.29
N ILE A 177 1.85 10.87 30.08
CA ILE A 177 1.43 12.21 29.68
C ILE A 177 2.63 13.14 29.88
N TYR A 178 2.96 13.95 28.87
CA TYR A 178 4.00 14.96 28.97
C TYR A 178 3.46 16.33 28.59
N LEU A 179 3.74 17.33 29.42
CA LEU A 179 3.45 18.75 29.14
C LEU A 179 4.77 19.48 28.92
N ASN A 180 4.83 20.30 27.88
CA ASN A 180 5.98 21.14 27.55
C ASN A 180 5.49 22.57 27.30
N PRO A 181 5.35 23.40 28.36
CA PRO A 181 4.96 24.81 28.23
C PRO A 181 6.01 25.61 27.47
N THR A 182 5.58 26.52 26.59
CA THR A 182 6.51 27.39 25.82
C THR A 182 6.58 28.81 26.35
N CYS A 183 5.55 29.25 27.09
CA CYS A 183 5.41 30.64 27.54
C CYS A 183 5.40 30.81 29.07
N SER A 184 5.62 29.73 29.83
CA SER A 184 5.62 29.76 31.30
C SER A 184 6.75 28.89 31.85
N SER A 185 7.38 29.35 32.92
CA SER A 185 8.36 28.60 33.71
C SER A 185 7.72 27.88 34.91
N GLU A 186 6.41 28.08 35.14
CA GLU A 186 5.70 27.39 36.21
C GLU A 186 5.53 25.91 35.87
N ILE A 187 5.71 25.06 36.89
CA ILE A 187 5.46 23.62 36.75
C ILE A 187 3.96 23.41 36.55
N PRO A 188 3.51 22.89 35.39
CA PRO A 188 2.11 22.65 35.15
C PRO A 188 1.58 21.57 36.09
N THR A 189 0.31 21.70 36.48
CA THR A 189 -0.36 20.75 37.35
C THR A 189 -1.46 20.01 36.60
N LEU A 190 -1.58 18.70 36.86
CA LEU A 190 -2.67 17.87 36.36
C LEU A 190 -3.46 17.34 37.56
N ARG A 191 -4.78 17.55 37.56
CA ARG A 191 -5.67 17.09 38.63
C ARG A 191 -6.83 16.29 38.06
N ILE A 192 -7.06 15.11 38.62
CA ILE A 192 -8.27 14.34 38.35
C ILE A 192 -9.46 15.08 38.98
N THR A 193 -10.44 15.48 38.17
CA THR A 193 -11.66 16.20 38.61
C THR A 193 -12.92 15.35 38.56
N GLY A 194 -12.82 14.13 38.03
CA GLY A 194 -13.87 13.10 37.99
C GLY A 194 -13.30 11.79 37.46
N LYS A 195 -14.08 10.70 37.41
CA LYS A 195 -13.57 9.38 37.01
C LYS A 195 -12.91 9.36 35.63
N GLY A 196 -13.39 10.17 34.68
CA GLY A 196 -12.90 10.19 33.28
C GLY A 196 -12.18 11.46 32.85
N THR A 197 -11.85 12.39 33.76
CA THR A 197 -11.32 13.71 33.38
C THR A 197 -10.14 14.14 34.24
N ILE A 198 -9.07 14.54 33.58
CA ILE A 198 -7.94 15.30 34.13
C ILE A 198 -8.07 16.74 33.64
N LEU A 199 -8.08 17.68 34.58
CA LEU A 199 -7.97 19.11 34.32
C LEU A 199 -6.50 19.53 34.43
N GLY A 200 -6.00 20.16 33.37
CA GLY A 200 -4.67 20.75 33.35
C GLY A 200 -4.66 22.28 33.52
N PRO A 201 -3.54 22.94 33.17
CA PRO A 201 -3.41 24.39 33.28
C PRO A 201 -4.40 25.14 32.38
N LYS A 202 -4.77 26.34 32.83
CA LYS A 202 -5.53 27.33 32.04
C LYS A 202 -4.55 28.18 31.21
N GLN A 203 -5.05 28.76 30.11
CA GLN A 203 -4.25 29.66 29.26
C GLN A 203 -2.92 29.03 28.84
N PHE A 204 -2.95 27.72 28.59
CA PHE A 204 -1.76 26.94 28.29
C PHE A 204 -1.38 27.12 26.82
N THR A 205 -0.11 27.47 26.61
CA THR A 205 0.54 27.46 25.31
C THR A 205 1.76 26.56 25.39
N GLY A 206 1.80 25.55 24.53
CA GLY A 206 2.81 24.50 24.56
C GLY A 206 2.28 23.20 23.97
N THR A 207 2.91 22.09 24.31
CA THR A 207 2.49 20.76 23.82
C THR A 207 2.06 19.84 24.96
N VAL A 208 1.06 19.01 24.66
CA VAL A 208 0.61 17.88 25.48
C VAL A 208 0.81 16.62 24.64
N GLN A 209 1.63 15.70 25.13
CA GLN A 209 1.92 14.43 24.46
C GLN A 209 1.39 13.26 25.28
N VAL A 210 0.84 12.24 24.62
CA VAL A 210 0.44 11.00 25.27
C VAL A 210 0.94 9.77 24.53
N ALA A 211 1.33 8.75 25.29
CA ALA A 211 1.82 7.48 24.75
C ALA A 211 1.42 6.29 25.63
N LYS A 212 1.06 5.16 25.03
CA LYS A 212 0.84 3.90 25.75
C LYS A 212 2.20 3.31 26.13
N ASN A 213 2.36 2.90 27.39
CA ASN A 213 3.57 2.28 27.89
C ASN A 213 3.32 0.83 28.36
N PRO A 214 3.59 -0.17 27.51
CA PRO A 214 3.47 -1.58 27.88
C PRO A 214 4.67 -2.11 28.68
N ALA A 215 5.79 -1.37 28.73
CA ALA A 215 7.07 -1.85 29.25
C ALA A 215 7.37 -1.37 30.68
N GLY A 216 6.40 -0.77 31.37
CA GLY A 216 6.55 -0.31 32.76
C GLY A 216 7.71 0.66 32.93
N THR A 217 8.53 0.46 33.97
CA THR A 217 9.66 1.35 34.29
C THR A 217 10.69 1.45 33.15
N ALA A 218 11.02 0.33 32.49
CA ALA A 218 11.96 0.35 31.37
C ALA A 218 11.43 1.20 30.20
N GLY A 219 10.11 1.18 29.97
CA GLY A 219 9.48 2.03 28.97
C GLY A 219 9.52 3.52 29.34
N ILE A 220 9.36 3.87 30.62
CA ILE A 220 9.45 5.26 31.10
C ILE A 220 10.80 5.88 30.69
N ASP A 221 11.90 5.17 30.87
CA ASP A 221 13.23 5.68 30.52
C ASP A 221 13.38 5.96 29.02
N VAL A 222 12.81 5.11 28.16
CA VAL A 222 12.85 5.31 26.70
C VAL A 222 11.99 6.49 26.29
N PHE A 223 10.73 6.57 26.76
CA PHE A 223 9.84 7.68 26.43
C PHE A 223 10.38 9.01 26.96
N ASN A 224 10.99 9.04 28.15
CA ASN A 224 11.58 10.25 28.73
C ASN A 224 12.70 10.85 27.85
N LYS A 225 13.46 10.01 27.13
CA LYS A 225 14.52 10.47 26.21
C LYS A 225 13.97 11.22 25.00
N ALA A 226 12.77 10.87 24.54
CA ALA A 226 12.15 11.43 23.34
C ALA A 226 11.06 12.48 23.63
N ALA A 227 10.49 12.49 24.84
CA ALA A 227 9.41 13.41 25.22
C ALA A 227 9.78 14.88 24.95
N GLY A 228 8.83 15.66 24.48
CA GLY A 228 8.99 17.05 24.04
C GLY A 228 9.30 17.20 22.56
N ALA A 229 9.93 16.22 21.91
CA ALA A 229 10.08 16.18 20.46
C ALA A 229 8.91 15.43 19.80
N TYR A 230 8.49 15.88 18.61
CA TYR A 230 7.44 15.21 17.83
C TYR A 230 7.65 15.39 16.33
N PRO A 231 7.26 14.39 15.51
CA PRO A 231 7.33 14.51 14.07
C PRO A 231 6.19 15.41 13.55
N VAL A 232 6.44 16.11 12.44
CA VAL A 232 5.44 16.95 11.74
C VAL A 232 5.30 16.60 10.26
N GLY A 233 6.18 15.73 9.76
CA GLY A 233 6.19 15.25 8.38
C GLY A 233 7.46 14.45 8.12
N ALA A 234 7.63 13.99 6.88
CA ALA A 234 8.83 13.27 6.47
C ALA A 234 9.19 13.58 5.02
N THR A 235 10.44 13.32 4.68
CA THR A 235 10.91 13.18 3.30
C THR A 235 11.33 11.74 3.07
N ILE A 236 11.31 11.33 1.80
CA ILE A 236 11.92 10.08 1.38
C ILE A 236 13.01 10.33 0.36
N SER A 237 14.12 9.63 0.52
CA SER A 237 15.19 9.57 -0.46
C SER A 237 15.58 8.12 -0.71
N GLY A 238 16.17 7.83 -1.87
CA GLY A 238 16.64 6.49 -2.17
C GLY A 238 17.75 6.49 -3.20
N THR A 239 18.57 5.45 -3.15
CA THR A 239 19.67 5.20 -4.10
C THR A 239 19.67 3.74 -4.50
N VAL A 240 20.12 3.46 -5.71
CA VAL A 240 20.28 2.11 -6.24
C VAL A 240 21.69 1.96 -6.78
N SER A 241 22.38 0.90 -6.36
CA SER A 241 23.69 0.52 -6.87
C SER A 241 23.70 -0.98 -7.16
N GLY A 242 23.71 -1.34 -8.45
CA GLY A 242 23.55 -2.72 -8.89
C GLY A 242 22.25 -3.32 -8.37
N ARG A 243 22.36 -4.40 -7.61
CA ARG A 243 21.21 -5.11 -6.99
C ARG A 243 20.84 -4.59 -5.61
N THR A 244 21.56 -3.61 -5.07
CA THR A 244 21.28 -3.06 -3.74
C THR A 244 20.58 -1.72 -3.86
N GLY A 245 19.40 -1.62 -3.24
CA GLY A 245 18.68 -0.38 -3.03
C GLY A 245 18.76 0.05 -1.57
N THR A 246 18.81 1.35 -1.33
CA THR A 246 18.67 1.94 0.01
C THR A 246 17.64 3.04 -0.05
N TYR A 247 16.73 3.09 0.91
CA TYR A 247 15.74 4.15 1.03
C TYR A 247 15.63 4.64 2.47
N THR A 248 15.44 5.94 2.65
CA THR A 248 15.42 6.58 3.96
C THR A 248 14.17 7.42 4.13
N LEU A 249 13.40 7.13 5.18
CA LEU A 249 12.33 8.01 5.67
C LEU A 249 12.95 8.92 6.74
N ALA A 250 13.08 10.22 6.46
CA ALA A 250 13.65 11.19 7.38
C ALA A 250 12.57 12.14 7.89
N TRP A 251 12.36 12.19 9.21
CA TRP A 251 11.30 13.01 9.79
C TRP A 251 11.74 14.44 10.01
N LYS A 252 10.84 15.37 9.69
CA LYS A 252 10.90 16.73 10.20
C LYS A 252 10.29 16.72 11.60
N LYS A 253 10.93 17.37 12.56
CA LYS A 253 10.48 17.43 13.96
C LYS A 253 10.38 18.86 14.48
N LYS A 254 9.57 19.04 15.52
CA LYS A 254 9.42 20.29 16.29
C LYS A 254 9.43 20.00 17.79
N GLY A 255 9.37 21.06 18.60
CA GLY A 255 9.34 20.98 20.06
C GLY A 255 10.76 21.03 20.64
N THR A 256 11.12 20.07 21.48
CA THR A 256 12.48 19.93 22.01
C THR A 256 13.39 19.23 20.99
N GLU A 257 13.69 19.92 19.88
CA GLU A 257 14.35 19.35 18.69
C GLU A 257 15.74 18.75 18.94
N GLN A 258 16.38 19.05 20.08
CA GLN A 258 17.64 18.43 20.49
C GLN A 258 17.48 16.96 20.88
N ARG A 259 16.26 16.50 21.17
CA ARG A 259 15.95 15.10 21.49
C ARG A 259 15.67 14.30 20.23
N THR A 260 16.18 13.08 20.18
CA THR A 260 15.87 12.12 19.11
C THR A 260 14.41 11.70 19.18
N LEU A 261 13.75 11.58 18.03
CA LEU A 261 12.40 11.04 17.95
C LEU A 261 12.34 9.57 18.40
N LEU A 262 11.19 9.19 18.93
CA LEU A 262 10.79 7.80 19.07
C LEU A 262 9.69 7.52 18.04
N MET A 263 9.94 6.59 17.12
CA MET A 263 9.02 6.22 16.03
C MET A 263 8.77 4.71 16.04
N PHE A 264 7.55 4.29 15.79
CA PHE A 264 7.19 2.88 15.64
C PHE A 264 7.51 2.39 14.23
N ALA A 265 8.36 1.36 14.16
CA ALA A 265 8.69 0.64 12.94
C ALA A 265 7.76 -0.57 12.78
N LEU A 266 7.14 -0.70 11.60
CA LEU A 266 6.41 -1.91 11.23
C LEU A 266 7.39 -3.09 11.00
N PRO A 267 6.93 -4.36 11.10
CA PRO A 267 7.79 -5.54 10.94
C PRO A 267 8.63 -5.54 9.66
N HIS A 268 8.07 -5.13 8.52
CA HIS A 268 8.85 -5.08 7.28
C HIS A 268 9.99 -4.05 7.32
N HIS A 269 9.84 -2.92 8.01
CA HIS A 269 10.91 -1.94 8.22
C HIS A 269 12.06 -2.58 9.00
N VAL A 270 11.73 -3.20 10.14
CA VAL A 270 12.71 -3.86 11.02
C VAL A 270 13.49 -4.93 10.27
N LYS A 271 12.82 -5.71 9.40
CA LYS A 271 13.44 -6.74 8.55
C LYS A 271 14.40 -6.17 7.48
N SER A 272 14.37 -4.86 7.23
CA SER A 272 15.19 -4.20 6.21
C SER A 272 16.11 -3.11 6.75
N PHE A 273 16.12 -2.84 8.06
CA PHE A 273 16.94 -1.77 8.61
C PHE A 273 18.42 -1.96 8.30
N ASP A 274 19.08 -0.84 8.00
CA ASP A 274 20.53 -0.80 8.01
C ASP A 274 21.06 -0.96 9.45
N ARG A 275 22.38 -1.11 9.57
CA ARG A 275 23.01 -1.37 10.87
C ARG A 275 22.82 -0.22 11.85
N GLU A 276 22.78 1.03 11.38
CA GLU A 276 22.65 2.19 12.26
C GLU A 276 21.23 2.33 12.77
N THR A 277 20.22 2.25 11.90
CA THR A 277 18.81 2.31 12.29
C THR A 277 18.45 1.20 13.27
N ALA A 278 18.98 -0.02 13.06
CA ALA A 278 18.75 -1.16 13.94
C ALA A 278 19.25 -0.95 15.39
N ARG A 279 20.25 -0.08 15.62
CA ARG A 279 20.71 0.26 16.98
C ARG A 279 19.69 1.07 17.78
N GLY A 280 18.76 1.74 17.08
CA GLY A 280 17.68 2.50 17.70
C GLY A 280 16.55 1.63 18.23
N LEU A 281 16.49 0.33 17.88
CA LEU A 281 15.42 -0.58 18.31
C LEU A 281 15.34 -0.66 19.84
N THR A 282 14.12 -0.56 20.37
CA THR A 282 13.85 -0.63 21.81
C THR A 282 13.03 -1.89 22.15
N ASN A 283 12.80 -2.12 23.44
CA ASN A 283 11.94 -3.20 23.91
C ASN A 283 10.44 -2.82 23.93
N ILE A 284 10.06 -1.61 23.54
CA ILE A 284 8.67 -1.18 23.49
C ILE A 284 8.05 -1.70 22.20
N LYS A 285 7.01 -2.53 22.37
CA LYS A 285 6.26 -3.14 21.27
C LYS A 285 4.78 -2.91 21.46
N LEU A 286 4.10 -2.54 20.39
CA LEU A 286 2.66 -2.28 20.36
C LEU A 286 2.05 -2.95 19.14
N ALA A 287 0.84 -3.48 19.29
CA ALA A 287 0.15 -4.07 18.17
C ALA A 287 -0.25 -2.95 17.20
N SER A 288 0.17 -3.06 15.94
CA SER A 288 -0.60 -2.39 14.88
C SER A 288 -1.90 -3.16 14.68
N THR A 289 -2.90 -2.51 14.10
CA THR A 289 -4.17 -3.13 13.75
C THR A 289 -3.97 -4.25 12.71
N THR A 290 -3.36 -4.00 11.56
CA THR A 290 -3.27 -5.01 10.46
C THR A 290 -1.87 -5.32 9.95
N LYS A 291 -0.82 -4.83 10.62
CA LYS A 291 0.59 -4.96 10.20
C LYS A 291 1.47 -5.66 11.24
N GLY A 292 0.87 -6.52 12.08
CA GLY A 292 1.57 -7.22 13.16
C GLY A 292 2.00 -6.32 14.32
N ILE A 293 3.13 -6.65 14.98
CA ILE A 293 3.62 -5.93 16.15
C ILE A 293 4.67 -4.90 15.74
N ALA A 294 4.36 -3.62 15.92
CA ALA A 294 5.29 -2.52 15.68
C ALA A 294 6.28 -2.38 16.85
N THR A 295 7.52 -2.02 16.55
CA THR A 295 8.60 -1.83 17.55
C THR A 295 9.01 -0.37 17.59
N ALA A 296 9.02 0.25 18.79
CA ALA A 296 9.48 1.62 18.93
C ALA A 296 11.00 1.69 18.75
N THR A 297 11.45 2.68 17.99
CA THR A 297 12.83 2.87 17.57
C THR A 297 13.22 4.33 17.80
N LEU A 298 14.31 4.56 18.54
CA LEU A 298 14.90 5.89 18.73
C LEU A 298 15.71 6.27 17.48
N ALA A 299 15.10 7.05 16.58
CA ALA A 299 15.78 7.57 15.40
C ALA A 299 15.02 8.75 14.79
N ASP A 300 15.76 9.73 14.24
CA ASP A 300 15.19 10.83 13.45
C ASP A 300 15.00 10.46 11.97
N GLN A 301 15.47 9.28 11.57
CA GLN A 301 15.24 8.69 10.25
C GLN A 301 15.31 7.17 10.33
N PHE A 302 14.58 6.47 9.48
CA PHE A 302 14.79 5.05 9.22
C PHE A 302 15.44 4.86 7.86
N THR A 303 16.59 4.20 7.84
CA THR A 303 17.25 3.77 6.61
C THR A 303 17.06 2.26 6.45
N MET A 304 16.49 1.88 5.31
CA MET A 304 16.20 0.50 4.92
C MET A 304 17.03 0.11 3.70
N VAL A 305 17.40 -1.17 3.61
CA VAL A 305 18.24 -1.74 2.55
C VAL A 305 17.56 -2.96 1.93
N GLU A 306 17.47 -2.95 0.60
CA GLU A 306 17.02 -4.07 -0.21
C GLU A 306 18.21 -4.63 -0.99
N HIS A 307 18.67 -5.83 -0.63
CA HIS A 307 19.91 -6.42 -1.20
C HIS A 307 19.70 -7.13 -2.55
N GLU A 308 18.45 -7.48 -2.87
CA GLU A 308 18.11 -8.31 -4.02
C GLU A 308 17.06 -7.63 -4.89
N LEU A 309 17.41 -6.44 -5.40
CA LEU A 309 16.58 -5.74 -6.36
C LEU A 309 16.38 -6.59 -7.62
N PRO A 310 15.18 -6.59 -8.22
CA PRO A 310 14.84 -7.46 -9.34
C PRO A 310 15.41 -6.97 -10.68
N THR A 311 16.67 -6.51 -10.74
CA THR A 311 17.25 -5.82 -11.90
C THR A 311 17.28 -6.65 -13.18
N ASP A 312 17.25 -7.98 -13.07
CA ASP A 312 17.28 -8.94 -14.16
C ASP A 312 15.88 -9.34 -14.68
N ILE A 313 14.81 -8.88 -14.05
CA ILE A 313 13.43 -9.14 -14.51
C ILE A 313 13.08 -8.20 -15.66
N GLY A 314 12.92 -8.75 -16.87
CA GLY A 314 12.46 -8.07 -18.08
C GLY A 314 11.04 -8.48 -18.48
N PHE A 315 10.75 -8.47 -19.80
CA PHE A 315 9.47 -8.94 -20.35
C PHE A 315 9.38 -10.48 -20.48
N ASP A 316 10.52 -11.17 -20.56
CA ASP A 316 10.54 -12.63 -20.58
C ASP A 316 10.07 -13.23 -19.25
N PRO A 317 9.40 -14.40 -19.28
CA PRO A 317 9.16 -15.18 -18.07
C PRO A 317 10.41 -15.32 -17.21
N TRP A 318 10.25 -15.11 -15.91
CA TRP A 318 11.34 -15.11 -14.94
C TRP A 318 10.93 -15.92 -13.71
N SER A 319 11.89 -16.65 -13.14
CA SER A 319 11.73 -17.25 -11.81
C SER A 319 13.07 -17.31 -11.09
N PRO A 320 13.09 -17.38 -9.74
CA PRO A 320 14.33 -17.60 -9.00
C PRO A 320 15.06 -18.89 -9.38
N ARG A 321 14.34 -19.90 -9.90
CA ARG A 321 14.90 -21.20 -10.29
C ARG A 321 15.62 -21.19 -11.64
N LEU A 322 15.09 -20.45 -12.60
CA LEU A 322 15.50 -20.52 -14.00
C LEU A 322 16.03 -19.18 -14.54
N VAL A 323 15.95 -18.12 -13.74
CA VAL A 323 16.19 -16.74 -14.17
C VAL A 323 15.25 -16.41 -15.34
N SER A 324 15.67 -15.55 -16.28
CA SER A 324 14.90 -15.27 -17.50
C SER A 324 14.95 -16.47 -18.46
N VAL A 325 13.79 -16.89 -18.96
CA VAL A 325 13.61 -17.96 -19.96
C VAL A 325 12.66 -17.48 -21.06
N GLY A 326 13.05 -17.66 -22.32
CA GLY A 326 12.20 -17.30 -23.46
C GLY A 326 13.01 -16.79 -24.63
N SER A 327 13.25 -15.48 -24.65
CA SER A 327 13.85 -14.80 -25.78
C SER A 327 15.37 -14.95 -25.90
N LYS A 328 15.93 -14.37 -26.98
CA LYS A 328 17.36 -14.42 -27.26
C LYS A 328 18.13 -13.70 -26.15
N GLY A 329 19.05 -14.42 -25.51
CA GLY A 329 19.85 -13.90 -24.39
C GLY A 329 19.33 -14.34 -23.00
N SER A 330 18.17 -14.99 -22.94
CA SER A 330 17.71 -15.70 -21.75
C SER A 330 18.57 -16.94 -21.44
N ALA A 331 18.48 -17.44 -20.21
CA ALA A 331 19.22 -18.64 -19.76
C ALA A 331 18.76 -19.91 -20.47
N ALA A 332 17.51 -19.93 -20.96
CA ALA A 332 16.88 -21.05 -21.64
C ALA A 332 15.85 -20.57 -22.67
N THR A 333 15.40 -21.50 -23.52
CA THR A 333 14.28 -21.30 -24.45
C THR A 333 13.25 -22.42 -24.33
N VAL A 334 12.03 -22.18 -24.80
CA VAL A 334 10.95 -23.17 -24.82
C VAL A 334 11.14 -24.20 -25.94
N SER A 335 10.57 -25.39 -25.77
CA SER A 335 10.63 -26.49 -26.75
C SER A 335 9.95 -26.14 -28.08
N GLN A 336 10.24 -26.89 -29.15
CA GLN A 336 9.57 -26.67 -30.45
C GLN A 336 8.06 -26.91 -30.37
N ASP A 337 7.61 -27.88 -29.58
CA ASP A 337 6.19 -28.14 -29.36
C ASP A 337 5.50 -26.97 -28.65
N ALA A 338 6.18 -26.36 -27.68
CA ALA A 338 5.70 -25.15 -27.02
C ALA A 338 5.63 -23.97 -27.97
N LYS A 339 6.64 -23.75 -28.82
CA LYS A 339 6.60 -22.72 -29.86
C LYS A 339 5.39 -22.91 -30.78
N ALA A 340 5.15 -24.14 -31.25
CA ALA A 340 4.00 -24.46 -32.09
C ALA A 340 2.66 -24.20 -31.38
N ALA A 341 2.56 -24.51 -30.08
CA ALA A 341 1.38 -24.23 -29.27
C ALA A 341 1.11 -22.72 -29.14
N ILE A 342 2.14 -21.94 -28.82
CA ILE A 342 2.07 -20.48 -28.68
C ILE A 342 1.63 -19.85 -30.00
N ILE A 343 2.27 -20.24 -31.12
CA ILE A 343 1.94 -19.74 -32.46
C ILE A 343 0.48 -20.08 -32.83
N LYS A 344 0.02 -21.29 -32.51
CA LYS A 344 -1.37 -21.70 -32.77
C LYS A 344 -2.37 -20.84 -32.00
N ALA A 345 -2.12 -20.58 -30.71
CA ALA A 345 -2.98 -19.70 -29.90
C ALA A 345 -2.96 -18.25 -30.43
N ALA A 346 -1.77 -17.72 -30.71
CA ALA A 346 -1.58 -16.36 -31.21
C ALA A 346 -2.35 -16.09 -32.50
N LYS A 347 -2.37 -17.07 -33.43
CA LYS A 347 -3.12 -16.97 -34.69
C LYS A 347 -4.61 -16.68 -34.48
N VAL A 348 -5.22 -17.28 -33.46
CA VAL A 348 -6.64 -17.07 -33.15
C VAL A 348 -6.82 -15.78 -32.33
N GLU A 349 -5.99 -15.58 -31.32
CA GLU A 349 -6.10 -14.45 -30.39
C GLU A 349 -5.86 -13.10 -31.09
N LEU A 350 -4.82 -12.99 -31.93
CA LEU A 350 -4.45 -11.76 -32.65
C LEU A 350 -5.27 -11.51 -33.93
N ALA A 351 -6.04 -12.52 -34.39
CA ALA A 351 -7.00 -12.33 -35.48
C ALA A 351 -8.22 -11.51 -35.06
N ARG A 352 -8.50 -11.41 -33.75
CA ARG A 352 -9.64 -10.67 -33.21
C ARG A 352 -9.58 -9.17 -33.52
N ASP A 353 -10.73 -8.53 -33.37
CA ASP A 353 -10.88 -7.08 -33.44
C ASP A 353 -10.40 -6.43 -32.13
N ILE A 354 -9.09 -6.19 -32.05
CA ILE A 354 -8.44 -5.60 -30.88
C ILE A 354 -9.04 -4.22 -30.57
N THR A 355 -9.27 -3.38 -31.58
CA THR A 355 -9.86 -2.05 -31.41
C THR A 355 -11.22 -2.09 -30.76
N LYS A 356 -12.08 -3.04 -31.15
CA LYS A 356 -13.38 -3.23 -30.49
C LYS A 356 -13.24 -3.76 -29.07
N LEU A 357 -12.35 -4.73 -28.85
CA LEU A 357 -12.24 -5.45 -27.57
C LEU A 357 -11.54 -4.63 -26.48
N THR A 358 -10.76 -3.61 -26.84
CA THR A 358 -10.17 -2.67 -25.88
C THR A 358 -10.96 -1.37 -25.73
N ASN A 359 -12.04 -1.17 -26.50
CA ASN A 359 -12.83 0.05 -26.48
C ASN A 359 -14.08 -0.09 -25.59
N LEU A 360 -13.86 -0.25 -24.28
CA LEU A 360 -14.91 -0.46 -23.28
C LEU A 360 -15.13 0.80 -22.43
N THR A 361 -16.23 0.83 -21.67
CA THR A 361 -16.56 1.93 -20.76
C THR A 361 -15.75 1.92 -19.47
N SER A 362 -15.20 0.77 -19.07
CA SER A 362 -14.37 0.64 -17.87
C SER A 362 -12.89 0.80 -18.22
N LYS A 363 -12.16 1.63 -17.45
CA LYS A 363 -10.70 1.73 -17.57
C LYS A 363 -10.03 0.43 -17.16
N TYR A 364 -10.55 -0.25 -16.15
CA TYR A 364 -10.03 -1.55 -15.72
C TYR A 364 -10.06 -2.58 -16.85
N TYR A 365 -11.25 -2.91 -17.36
CA TYR A 365 -11.41 -3.98 -18.35
C TYR A 365 -10.72 -3.65 -19.68
N SER A 366 -10.73 -2.39 -20.10
CA SER A 366 -10.00 -1.95 -21.28
C SER A 366 -8.49 -2.10 -21.10
N GLY A 367 -7.95 -1.69 -19.94
CA GLY A 367 -6.54 -1.87 -19.59
C GLY A 367 -6.13 -3.35 -19.61
N VAL A 368 -6.89 -4.22 -18.94
CA VAL A 368 -6.69 -5.68 -18.96
C VAL A 368 -6.61 -6.17 -20.41
N ALA A 369 -7.57 -5.79 -21.27
CA ALA A 369 -7.60 -6.18 -22.68
C ALA A 369 -6.35 -5.70 -23.45
N PHE A 370 -5.89 -4.47 -23.24
CA PHE A 370 -4.62 -3.99 -23.83
C PHE A 370 -3.44 -4.88 -23.43
N SER A 371 -3.36 -5.24 -22.14
CA SER A 371 -2.28 -6.08 -21.63
C SER A 371 -2.31 -7.51 -22.19
N VAL A 372 -3.50 -8.07 -22.46
CA VAL A 372 -3.68 -9.40 -23.07
C VAL A 372 -3.03 -9.42 -24.45
N TYR A 373 -3.37 -8.47 -25.32
CA TYR A 373 -2.83 -8.43 -26.68
C TYR A 373 -1.36 -8.05 -26.72
N ALA A 374 -0.91 -7.14 -25.84
CA ALA A 374 0.51 -6.82 -25.71
C ALA A 374 1.34 -8.07 -25.33
N ARG A 375 0.90 -8.85 -24.33
CA ARG A 375 1.57 -10.09 -23.92
C ARG A 375 1.53 -11.16 -25.01
N ALA A 376 0.42 -11.29 -25.74
CA ALA A 376 0.30 -12.24 -26.85
C ALA A 376 1.29 -11.93 -27.98
N ILE A 377 1.44 -10.65 -28.36
CA ILE A 377 2.42 -10.21 -29.36
C ILE A 377 3.84 -10.53 -28.88
N TYR A 378 4.17 -10.22 -27.62
CA TYR A 378 5.48 -10.51 -27.05
C TYR A 378 5.78 -12.02 -27.05
N ALA A 379 4.83 -12.84 -26.59
CA ALA A 379 4.99 -14.29 -26.53
C ALA A 379 5.23 -14.92 -27.91
N VAL A 380 4.45 -14.55 -28.93
CA VAL A 380 4.63 -15.13 -30.27
C VAL A 380 5.93 -14.67 -30.93
N HIS A 381 6.28 -13.39 -30.78
CA HIS A 381 7.48 -12.83 -31.39
C HIS A 381 8.76 -13.26 -30.67
N ASN A 382 8.89 -12.93 -29.38
CA ASN A 382 10.16 -13.04 -28.65
C ASN A 382 10.39 -14.45 -28.11
N ILE A 383 9.34 -15.17 -27.70
CA ILE A 383 9.46 -16.49 -27.08
C ILE A 383 9.30 -17.61 -28.12
N ALA A 384 8.26 -17.53 -28.96
CA ALA A 384 8.06 -18.54 -30.00
C ALA A 384 8.92 -18.31 -31.26
N GLY A 385 9.36 -17.07 -31.51
CA GLY A 385 10.20 -16.71 -32.66
C GLY A 385 9.45 -16.54 -33.98
N ASP A 386 8.11 -16.47 -33.97
CA ASP A 386 7.30 -16.23 -35.17
C ASP A 386 6.97 -14.74 -35.29
N THR A 387 7.57 -14.10 -36.28
CA THR A 387 7.42 -12.66 -36.51
C THR A 387 6.27 -12.32 -37.47
N SER A 388 5.63 -13.32 -38.10
CA SER A 388 4.68 -13.11 -39.21
C SER A 388 3.44 -12.29 -38.85
N PHE A 389 3.04 -12.28 -37.57
CA PHE A 389 1.88 -11.54 -37.07
C PHE A 389 2.23 -10.19 -36.42
N THR A 390 3.52 -9.88 -36.24
CA THR A 390 3.97 -8.77 -35.39
C THR A 390 3.49 -7.43 -35.94
N ALA A 391 3.79 -7.13 -37.21
CA ALA A 391 3.51 -5.81 -37.79
C ALA A 391 1.99 -5.53 -37.84
N SER A 392 1.20 -6.50 -38.27
CA SER A 392 -0.26 -6.33 -38.38
C SER A 392 -0.94 -6.24 -37.01
N SER A 393 -0.50 -7.05 -36.03
CA SER A 393 -1.08 -7.04 -34.68
C SER A 393 -0.67 -5.80 -33.90
N LEU A 394 0.59 -5.36 -34.04
CA LEU A 394 1.09 -4.13 -33.44
C LEU A 394 0.35 -2.91 -34.00
N ALA A 395 0.12 -2.84 -35.32
CA ALA A 395 -0.65 -1.76 -35.92
C ALA A 395 -2.08 -1.68 -35.38
N LYS A 396 -2.75 -2.83 -35.17
CA LYS A 396 -4.08 -2.87 -34.52
C LYS A 396 -4.02 -2.36 -33.08
N LEU A 397 -3.02 -2.81 -32.31
CA LEU A 397 -2.84 -2.41 -30.91
C LEU A 397 -2.54 -0.90 -30.80
N GLU A 398 -1.68 -0.37 -31.65
CA GLU A 398 -1.37 1.06 -31.75
C GLU A 398 -2.59 1.88 -32.12
N ALA A 399 -3.37 1.46 -33.13
CA ALA A 399 -4.60 2.15 -33.52
C ALA A 399 -5.64 2.16 -32.40
N ALA A 400 -5.76 1.07 -31.65
CA ALA A 400 -6.60 1.00 -30.48
C ALA A 400 -6.11 1.94 -29.36
N PHE A 401 -4.80 2.01 -29.13
CA PHE A 401 -4.19 2.87 -28.12
C PHE A 401 -4.28 4.36 -28.49
N ASP A 402 -4.16 4.70 -29.78
CA ASP A 402 -4.33 6.07 -30.30
C ASP A 402 -5.71 6.64 -29.91
N LYS A 403 -6.75 5.81 -29.79
CA LYS A 403 -8.08 6.26 -29.35
C LYS A 403 -8.03 6.86 -27.94
N TYR A 404 -7.27 6.25 -27.03
CA TYR A 404 -7.09 6.70 -25.66
C TYR A 404 -6.17 7.92 -25.55
N VAL A 405 -5.09 7.93 -26.34
CA VAL A 405 -4.18 9.08 -26.39
C VAL A 405 -4.90 10.33 -26.90
N ASN A 406 -5.83 10.17 -27.85
CA ASN A 406 -6.67 11.25 -28.37
C ASN A 406 -7.92 11.52 -27.51
N ASN A 407 -8.09 10.83 -26.38
CA ASN A 407 -9.22 10.97 -25.45
C ASN A 407 -10.60 10.74 -26.11
N LEU A 408 -10.69 9.78 -27.03
CA LEU A 408 -11.87 9.44 -27.82
C LEU A 408 -12.57 8.15 -27.36
N GLU A 409 -12.11 7.52 -26.28
CA GLU A 409 -12.73 6.35 -25.65
C GLU A 409 -14.09 6.70 -24.99
N PRO A 410 -14.97 5.73 -24.70
CA PRO A 410 -16.36 6.00 -24.28
C PRO A 410 -16.49 6.83 -23.00
N ASN A 411 -15.63 6.55 -22.01
CA ASN A 411 -15.51 7.33 -20.78
C ASN A 411 -14.11 7.96 -20.77
N PRO A 412 -13.89 9.13 -21.40
CA PRO A 412 -12.57 9.77 -21.46
C PRO A 412 -12.00 10.10 -20.07
N LEU A 413 -10.68 10.27 -20.01
CA LEU A 413 -10.02 10.79 -18.81
C LEU A 413 -10.13 12.32 -18.77
N PHE A 414 -10.46 12.84 -17.59
CA PHE A 414 -10.41 14.26 -17.28
C PHE A 414 -9.34 14.54 -16.23
N TYR A 415 -8.75 15.72 -16.33
CA TYR A 415 -7.91 16.24 -15.27
C TYR A 415 -8.82 16.99 -14.28
N ASP A 416 -8.78 16.57 -13.02
CA ASP A 416 -9.52 17.17 -11.93
C ASP A 416 -8.65 18.20 -11.22
N ASP A 417 -9.01 19.47 -11.39
CA ASP A 417 -8.27 20.61 -10.83
C ASP A 417 -8.36 20.74 -9.31
N VAL A 418 -9.27 20.03 -8.64
CA VAL A 418 -9.42 20.09 -7.17
C VAL A 418 -8.42 19.19 -6.48
N TRP A 419 -8.35 17.93 -6.91
CA TRP A 419 -7.46 16.91 -6.32
C TRP A 419 -6.18 16.68 -7.13
N LYS A 420 -6.04 17.39 -8.26
CA LYS A 420 -4.88 17.38 -9.16
C LYS A 420 -4.54 15.97 -9.64
N GLY A 421 -5.42 15.38 -10.45
CA GLY A 421 -5.30 13.99 -10.89
C GLY A 421 -6.15 13.63 -12.10
N LEU A 422 -5.91 12.44 -12.65
CA LEU A 422 -6.62 11.92 -13.82
C LEU A 422 -7.74 10.97 -13.42
N VAL A 423 -8.97 11.29 -13.78
CA VAL A 423 -10.16 10.52 -13.41
C VAL A 423 -11.00 10.14 -14.63
N SER A 424 -11.60 8.95 -14.60
CA SER A 424 -12.63 8.56 -15.56
C SER A 424 -13.85 9.47 -15.45
N SER A 425 -14.35 9.92 -16.60
CA SER A 425 -15.60 10.70 -16.69
C SER A 425 -16.88 9.89 -16.41
N GLY A 426 -16.78 8.57 -16.17
CA GLY A 426 -17.93 7.67 -16.08
C GLY A 426 -18.99 8.04 -15.02
N SER A 427 -18.59 8.69 -13.91
CA SER A 427 -19.53 9.12 -12.86
C SER A 427 -20.10 10.53 -13.08
N TYR A 428 -19.60 11.26 -14.09
CA TYR A 428 -20.03 12.65 -14.33
C TYR A 428 -21.46 12.66 -14.89
N GLY A 429 -22.32 13.50 -14.30
CA GLY A 429 -23.73 13.61 -14.67
C GLY A 429 -24.67 12.60 -14.00
N ASN A 430 -24.16 11.62 -13.26
CA ASN A 430 -24.98 10.63 -12.53
C ASN A 430 -24.58 10.42 -11.06
N ASN A 431 -23.39 10.87 -10.64
CA ASN A 431 -22.86 10.76 -9.27
C ASN A 431 -22.79 9.32 -8.73
N ASN A 432 -22.74 8.30 -9.60
CA ASN A 432 -22.62 6.91 -9.20
C ASN A 432 -21.16 6.54 -8.93
N SER A 433 -20.78 6.53 -7.65
CA SER A 433 -19.42 6.21 -7.20
C SER A 433 -18.97 4.77 -7.43
N LEU A 434 -19.84 3.88 -7.92
CA LEU A 434 -19.49 2.49 -8.23
C LEU A 434 -19.07 2.29 -9.68
N ILE A 435 -19.25 3.29 -10.55
CA ILE A 435 -18.83 3.18 -11.95
C ILE A 435 -17.32 3.04 -12.02
N ASP A 436 -16.88 2.05 -12.80
CA ASP A 436 -15.46 1.75 -12.99
C ASP A 436 -14.73 1.60 -11.66
N PHE A 437 -15.35 0.86 -10.73
CA PHE A 437 -14.80 0.54 -9.40
C PHE A 437 -14.48 1.78 -8.53
N GLY A 438 -15.10 2.93 -8.85
CA GLY A 438 -14.86 4.18 -8.16
C GLY A 438 -13.65 4.94 -8.65
N ASN A 439 -13.18 4.68 -9.88
CA ASN A 439 -12.07 5.40 -10.50
C ASN A 439 -12.29 6.93 -10.48
N THR A 440 -13.51 7.43 -10.71
CA THR A 440 -13.79 8.87 -10.62
C THR A 440 -13.52 9.45 -9.21
N TYR A 441 -13.50 8.60 -8.18
CA TYR A 441 -13.23 8.95 -6.78
C TYR A 441 -11.84 8.50 -6.33
N TYR A 442 -10.88 8.34 -7.27
CA TYR A 442 -9.49 7.96 -7.01
C TYR A 442 -9.28 6.54 -6.49
N ASN A 443 -10.26 5.64 -6.65
CA ASN A 443 -10.02 4.22 -6.40
C ASN A 443 -9.18 3.62 -7.53
N ASP A 444 -8.23 2.77 -7.16
CA ASP A 444 -7.67 1.73 -8.04
C ASP A 444 -6.89 2.26 -9.26
N HIS A 445 -6.48 3.53 -9.25
CA HIS A 445 -5.74 4.14 -10.37
C HIS A 445 -4.47 3.36 -10.73
N ASN A 446 -3.71 2.89 -9.74
CA ASN A 446 -2.53 2.08 -9.96
C ASN A 446 -2.88 0.72 -10.62
N PHE A 447 -3.99 0.08 -10.24
CA PHE A 447 -4.44 -1.16 -10.89
C PHE A 447 -4.85 -0.89 -12.33
N HIS A 448 -5.71 0.10 -12.56
CA HIS A 448 -6.30 0.36 -13.87
C HIS A 448 -5.22 0.84 -14.85
N TYR A 449 -4.50 1.89 -14.49
CA TYR A 449 -3.57 2.57 -15.38
C TYR A 449 -2.26 1.81 -15.56
N GLY A 450 -1.88 0.95 -14.60
CA GLY A 450 -0.72 0.06 -14.72
C GLY A 450 -0.77 -0.83 -15.96
N TYR A 451 -1.97 -1.32 -16.34
CA TYR A 451 -2.14 -2.12 -17.56
C TYR A 451 -1.85 -1.33 -18.85
N TYR A 452 -2.25 -0.07 -18.92
CA TYR A 452 -1.98 0.80 -20.06
C TYR A 452 -0.50 1.12 -20.17
N VAL A 453 0.17 1.41 -19.04
CA VAL A 453 1.62 1.64 -19.01
C VAL A 453 2.38 0.40 -19.47
N TYR A 454 1.98 -0.79 -19.01
CA TYR A 454 2.60 -2.03 -19.44
C TYR A 454 2.41 -2.27 -20.95
N ALA A 455 1.19 -2.09 -21.47
CA ALA A 455 0.92 -2.23 -22.90
C ALA A 455 1.72 -1.22 -23.74
N ALA A 456 1.81 0.04 -23.30
CA ALA A 456 2.64 1.06 -23.94
C ALA A 456 4.13 0.68 -23.92
N ALA A 457 4.61 0.07 -22.84
CA ALA A 457 5.99 -0.38 -22.77
C ALA A 457 6.30 -1.46 -23.81
N ILE A 458 5.38 -2.40 -24.04
CA ILE A 458 5.49 -3.39 -25.11
C ILE A 458 5.41 -2.74 -26.50
N ILE A 459 4.49 -1.79 -26.73
CA ILE A 459 4.40 -1.07 -28.00
C ILE A 459 5.74 -0.37 -28.30
N ALA A 460 6.27 0.38 -27.34
CA ALA A 460 7.55 1.08 -27.50
C ALA A 460 8.75 0.13 -27.66
N HIS A 461 8.69 -1.07 -27.07
CA HIS A 461 9.70 -2.11 -27.27
C HIS A 461 9.77 -2.57 -28.74
N PHE A 462 8.63 -2.78 -29.38
CA PHE A 462 8.57 -3.21 -30.78
C PHE A 462 8.66 -2.06 -31.79
N ASN A 463 8.16 -0.88 -31.43
CA ASN A 463 8.17 0.31 -32.26
C ASN A 463 8.70 1.53 -31.46
N PRO A 464 10.03 1.70 -31.35
CA PRO A 464 10.59 2.85 -30.64
C PRO A 464 10.17 4.22 -31.21
N SER A 465 9.83 4.28 -32.50
CA SER A 465 9.37 5.53 -33.13
C SER A 465 8.01 6.00 -32.60
N TRP A 466 7.22 5.09 -32.02
CA TRP A 466 5.95 5.40 -31.34
C TRP A 466 6.11 6.43 -30.23
N LEU A 467 7.27 6.47 -29.57
CA LEU A 467 7.60 7.44 -28.53
C LEU A 467 7.69 8.88 -29.05
N SER A 468 8.04 9.06 -30.33
CA SER A 468 8.19 10.37 -30.98
C SER A 468 6.98 10.78 -31.82
N LYS A 469 5.99 9.90 -31.97
CA LYS A 469 4.77 10.15 -32.75
C LYS A 469 4.03 11.38 -32.21
N ASN A 470 3.50 12.21 -33.11
CA ASN A 470 2.78 13.45 -32.79
C ASN A 470 3.54 14.33 -31.80
N ASN A 471 4.82 14.60 -32.04
CA ASN A 471 5.69 15.38 -31.15
C ASN A 471 5.79 14.80 -29.72
N GLY A 472 5.71 13.48 -29.58
CA GLY A 472 5.88 12.78 -28.31
C GLY A 472 4.64 12.71 -27.43
N VAL A 473 3.45 13.05 -27.95
CA VAL A 473 2.18 13.01 -27.20
C VAL A 473 1.92 11.65 -26.56
N ASN A 474 2.26 10.54 -27.24
CA ASN A 474 2.14 9.19 -26.69
C ASN A 474 2.95 9.01 -25.39
N LYS A 475 4.22 9.42 -25.40
CA LYS A 475 5.10 9.36 -24.22
C LYS A 475 4.57 10.27 -23.11
N ILE A 476 4.10 11.48 -23.44
CA ILE A 476 3.54 12.43 -22.47
C ILE A 476 2.29 11.84 -21.80
N TRP A 477 1.39 11.23 -22.57
CA TRP A 477 0.17 10.62 -22.05
C TRP A 477 0.48 9.50 -21.04
N VAL A 478 1.40 8.59 -21.40
CA VAL A 478 1.82 7.50 -20.50
C VAL A 478 2.56 8.02 -19.26
N ASN A 479 3.40 9.05 -19.41
CA ASN A 479 4.06 9.67 -18.26
C ASN A 479 3.05 10.36 -17.32
N ASN A 480 2.00 10.99 -17.85
CA ASN A 480 0.95 11.61 -17.04
C ASN A 480 0.11 10.59 -16.30
N LEU A 481 -0.15 9.43 -16.90
CA LEU A 481 -0.69 8.28 -16.16
C LEU A 481 0.23 7.97 -14.97
N ILE A 482 1.51 7.66 -15.18
CA ILE A 482 2.43 7.30 -14.08
C ILE A 482 2.51 8.38 -13.00
N ARG A 483 2.53 9.67 -13.39
CA ARG A 483 2.54 10.80 -12.46
C ARG A 483 1.28 10.82 -11.59
N ASP A 484 0.13 10.41 -12.09
CA ASP A 484 -1.11 10.41 -11.33
C ASP A 484 -1.05 9.53 -10.07
N TRP A 485 -0.57 8.28 -10.14
CA TRP A 485 -0.51 7.41 -8.95
C TRP A 485 0.86 7.31 -8.29
N SER A 486 1.95 7.62 -9.03
CA SER A 486 3.33 7.33 -8.64
C SER A 486 4.30 8.48 -8.94
N ASN A 487 3.83 9.73 -8.93
CA ASN A 487 4.71 10.91 -9.02
C ASN A 487 5.84 10.85 -7.95
N PRO A 488 7.12 10.95 -8.34
CA PRO A 488 8.25 10.81 -7.42
C PRO A 488 8.64 12.10 -6.68
N SER A 489 7.99 13.24 -6.94
CA SER A 489 8.46 14.55 -6.47
C SER A 489 7.32 15.41 -5.93
N ALA A 490 7.47 15.96 -4.73
CA ALA A 490 6.48 16.87 -4.16
C ALA A 490 6.47 18.25 -4.85
N GLU A 491 7.45 18.51 -5.71
CA GLU A 491 7.60 19.71 -6.51
C GLU A 491 6.77 19.68 -7.82
N ASP A 492 6.14 18.55 -8.17
CA ASP A 492 5.21 18.48 -9.30
C ASP A 492 3.90 19.23 -8.96
N PRO A 493 3.55 20.33 -9.66
CA PRO A 493 2.35 21.10 -9.35
C PRO A 493 1.06 20.47 -9.90
N PHE A 494 1.16 19.37 -10.64
CA PHE A 494 0.01 18.73 -11.30
C PHE A 494 -0.44 17.43 -10.62
N PHE A 495 0.41 16.80 -9.82
CA PHE A 495 0.10 15.51 -9.21
C PHE A 495 0.71 15.39 -7.81
N PRO A 496 0.00 14.84 -6.82
CA PRO A 496 0.55 14.67 -5.49
C PRO A 496 1.64 13.60 -5.49
N PHE A 497 2.67 13.79 -4.64
CA PHE A 497 3.74 12.81 -4.47
C PHE A 497 3.17 11.44 -4.09
N SER A 498 3.48 10.41 -4.88
CA SER A 498 3.21 9.00 -4.58
C SER A 498 1.77 8.75 -4.12
N ARG A 499 0.76 9.21 -4.88
CA ARG A 499 -0.66 9.15 -4.49
C ARG A 499 -1.06 7.79 -3.90
N SER A 500 -0.86 6.71 -4.64
CA SER A 500 -1.29 5.36 -4.23
C SER A 500 -0.26 4.66 -3.34
N PHE A 501 1.01 4.66 -3.73
CA PHE A 501 2.05 3.93 -2.99
C PHE A 501 2.38 4.63 -1.67
N ASP A 502 2.30 3.89 -0.57
CA ASP A 502 2.62 4.37 0.77
C ASP A 502 3.94 3.77 1.23
N TRP A 503 4.99 4.60 1.28
CA TRP A 503 6.34 4.17 1.63
C TRP A 503 6.50 3.76 3.11
N PHE A 504 5.58 4.14 4.00
CA PHE A 504 5.56 3.65 5.38
C PHE A 504 4.89 2.28 5.48
N HIS A 505 3.94 1.97 4.61
CA HIS A 505 3.30 0.64 4.56
C HIS A 505 4.03 -0.34 3.63
N GLY A 506 4.82 0.18 2.70
CA GLY A 506 5.56 -0.55 1.68
C GLY A 506 4.68 -1.13 0.56
N HIS A 507 3.41 -0.73 0.48
CA HIS A 507 2.45 -1.16 -0.55
C HIS A 507 1.49 0.01 -0.88
N SER A 508 0.69 -0.13 -1.93
CA SER A 508 -0.30 0.87 -2.29
C SER A 508 -1.61 0.71 -1.53
N TRP A 509 -2.33 1.82 -1.37
CA TRP A 509 -3.73 1.85 -0.96
C TRP A 509 -4.63 2.08 -2.17
N ALA A 510 -5.64 1.23 -2.32
CA ALA A 510 -6.57 1.22 -3.44
C ALA A 510 -7.65 2.30 -3.28
N ARG A 511 -8.26 2.39 -2.10
CA ARG A 511 -9.35 3.33 -1.80
C ARG A 511 -8.93 4.81 -1.87
N GLY A 512 -9.62 5.56 -2.73
CA GLY A 512 -9.53 7.02 -2.87
C GLY A 512 -10.41 7.79 -1.89
N VAL A 513 -11.08 8.84 -2.37
CA VAL A 513 -11.81 9.83 -1.55
C VAL A 513 -13.27 9.45 -1.30
N LEU A 514 -13.47 8.22 -0.84
CA LEU A 514 -14.75 7.71 -0.35
C LEU A 514 -14.68 7.50 1.16
N GLU A 515 -15.85 7.42 1.80
CA GLU A 515 -15.92 7.09 3.23
C GLU A 515 -15.18 5.81 3.54
N ALA A 516 -14.39 5.81 4.61
CA ALA A 516 -13.54 4.68 4.97
C ALA A 516 -13.68 4.33 6.47
N PRO A 517 -14.80 3.74 6.92
CA PRO A 517 -15.00 3.42 8.34
C PRO A 517 -13.95 2.46 8.93
N ASP A 518 -13.37 1.61 8.08
CA ASP A 518 -12.27 0.69 8.40
C ASP A 518 -10.90 1.21 7.90
N GLY A 519 -10.84 2.44 7.42
CA GLY A 519 -9.67 3.06 6.80
C GLY A 519 -9.44 2.63 5.36
N LYS A 520 -8.26 2.97 4.83
CA LYS A 520 -7.86 2.59 3.48
C LYS A 520 -7.81 1.08 3.33
N ASP A 521 -8.09 0.60 2.11
CA ASP A 521 -8.08 -0.82 1.79
C ASP A 521 -7.30 -1.14 0.52
N GLN A 522 -6.90 -2.41 0.45
CA GLN A 522 -6.17 -3.04 -0.63
C GLN A 522 -6.56 -4.52 -0.66
N GLU A 523 -6.99 -5.01 -1.82
CA GLU A 523 -7.34 -6.40 -2.09
C GLU A 523 -6.30 -7.03 -3.03
N SER A 524 -6.24 -6.55 -4.28
CA SER A 524 -5.40 -7.12 -5.33
C SER A 524 -3.91 -6.80 -5.17
N SER A 525 -3.25 -7.59 -4.31
CA SER A 525 -1.81 -7.47 -4.08
C SER A 525 -0.97 -7.73 -5.35
N ALA A 526 -1.46 -8.57 -6.26
CA ALA A 526 -0.78 -8.86 -7.51
C ALA A 526 -0.86 -7.68 -8.49
N GLU A 527 -1.99 -6.97 -8.56
CA GLU A 527 -2.10 -5.76 -9.39
C GLU A 527 -1.26 -4.60 -8.83
N ASP A 528 -1.11 -4.49 -7.52
CA ASP A 528 -0.19 -3.51 -6.92
C ASP A 528 1.26 -3.76 -7.39
N ALA A 529 1.75 -4.99 -7.26
CA ALA A 529 3.08 -5.36 -7.72
C ALA A 529 3.22 -5.23 -9.25
N PHE A 530 2.19 -5.59 -10.02
CA PHE A 530 2.16 -5.43 -11.46
C PHE A 530 2.26 -3.94 -11.87
N SER A 531 1.56 -3.04 -11.18
CA SER A 531 1.62 -1.60 -11.47
C SER A 531 3.03 -1.03 -11.31
N THR A 532 3.77 -1.50 -10.29
CA THR A 532 5.16 -1.11 -10.05
C THR A 532 6.10 -1.72 -11.11
N TYR A 533 5.86 -2.97 -11.49
CA TYR A 533 6.57 -3.62 -12.58
C TYR A 533 6.35 -2.90 -13.93
N ALA A 534 5.13 -2.43 -14.21
CA ALA A 534 4.82 -1.65 -15.40
C ALA A 534 5.64 -0.35 -15.47
N ILE A 535 5.78 0.37 -14.35
CA ILE A 535 6.63 1.57 -14.25
C ILE A 535 8.09 1.24 -14.57
N LYS A 536 8.62 0.17 -13.97
CA LYS A 536 9.97 -0.31 -14.26
C LYS A 536 10.16 -0.56 -15.75
N MET A 537 9.25 -1.30 -16.37
CA MET A 537 9.36 -1.66 -17.79
C MET A 537 9.23 -0.44 -18.69
N TRP A 538 8.38 0.53 -18.34
CA TRP A 538 8.30 1.79 -19.05
C TRP A 538 9.61 2.58 -18.98
N GLY A 539 10.20 2.74 -17.78
CA GLY A 539 11.50 3.39 -17.59
C GLY A 539 12.59 2.77 -18.46
N ARG A 540 12.64 1.43 -18.49
CA ARG A 540 13.58 0.69 -19.32
C ARG A 540 13.44 1.00 -20.81
N VAL A 541 12.22 0.99 -21.35
CA VAL A 541 12.02 1.17 -22.81
C VAL A 541 12.17 2.62 -23.27
N ILE A 542 11.92 3.61 -22.39
CA ILE A 542 12.16 5.02 -22.73
C ILE A 542 13.58 5.50 -22.42
N GLY A 543 14.43 4.64 -21.86
CA GLY A 543 15.81 4.97 -21.45
C GLY A 543 15.90 5.86 -20.22
N ASP A 544 14.89 5.86 -19.34
CA ASP A 544 14.90 6.59 -18.07
C ASP A 544 15.40 5.68 -16.94
N ALA A 545 16.71 5.75 -16.69
CA ALA A 545 17.39 4.94 -15.69
C ALA A 545 16.89 5.22 -14.25
N ASN A 546 16.45 6.44 -13.96
CA ASN A 546 15.93 6.78 -12.63
C ASN A 546 14.54 6.18 -12.41
N LEU A 547 13.70 6.19 -13.45
CA LEU A 547 12.39 5.54 -13.42
C LEU A 547 12.52 4.02 -13.26
N GLU A 548 13.42 3.39 -14.01
CA GLU A 548 13.69 1.95 -13.89
C GLU A 548 14.28 1.59 -12.51
N ALA A 549 15.27 2.33 -12.02
CA ALA A 549 15.87 2.10 -10.71
C ALA A 549 14.83 2.25 -9.58
N ARG A 550 14.00 3.30 -9.63
CA ARG A 550 12.90 3.48 -8.68
C ARG A 550 11.89 2.34 -8.75
N GLY A 551 11.51 1.91 -9.95
CA GLY A 551 10.61 0.78 -10.14
C GLY A 551 11.17 -0.52 -9.55
N ASN A 552 12.48 -0.78 -9.68
CA ASN A 552 13.14 -1.92 -9.03
C ASN A 552 13.09 -1.84 -7.50
N LEU A 553 13.46 -0.68 -6.94
CA LEU A 553 13.44 -0.44 -5.49
C LEU A 553 12.03 -0.58 -4.92
N GLN A 554 11.05 0.08 -5.53
CA GLN A 554 9.66 0.02 -5.11
C GLN A 554 9.14 -1.42 -5.18
N LEU A 555 9.46 -2.19 -6.23
CA LEU A 555 9.02 -3.58 -6.37
C LEU A 555 9.61 -4.50 -5.28
N ALA A 556 10.85 -4.25 -4.85
CA ALA A 556 11.47 -4.98 -3.73
C ALA A 556 10.77 -4.68 -2.40
N VAL A 557 10.47 -3.40 -2.13
CA VAL A 557 9.71 -2.98 -0.95
C VAL A 557 8.30 -3.59 -0.97
N THR A 558 7.62 -3.57 -2.12
CA THR A 558 6.33 -4.24 -2.32
C THR A 558 6.43 -5.74 -2.07
N ALA A 559 7.45 -6.43 -2.59
CA ALA A 559 7.62 -7.87 -2.34
C ALA A 559 7.70 -8.18 -0.84
N ARG A 560 8.52 -7.43 -0.10
CA ARG A 560 8.70 -7.61 1.35
C ARG A 560 7.43 -7.33 2.15
N SER A 561 6.72 -6.24 1.82
CA SER A 561 5.49 -5.86 2.52
C SER A 561 4.35 -6.85 2.23
N LEU A 562 4.17 -7.26 0.97
CA LEU A 562 3.16 -8.24 0.58
C LEU A 562 3.42 -9.61 1.22
N GLN A 563 4.66 -10.09 1.27
CA GLN A 563 5.04 -11.32 1.96
C GLN A 563 4.91 -11.23 3.50
N SER A 564 4.90 -10.02 4.05
CA SER A 564 4.69 -9.81 5.48
C SER A 564 3.19 -9.78 5.83
N TYR A 565 2.38 -9.13 4.99
CA TYR A 565 1.01 -8.76 5.38
C TYR A 565 -0.09 -9.46 4.61
N PHE A 566 0.13 -9.86 3.36
CA PHE A 566 -0.88 -10.37 2.43
C PHE A 566 -0.70 -11.85 2.11
N LEU A 567 0.54 -12.27 1.83
CA LEU A 567 0.90 -13.63 1.41
C LEU A 567 1.46 -14.39 2.62
N LEU A 568 0.62 -15.21 3.23
CA LEU A 568 0.81 -15.80 4.54
C LEU A 568 1.38 -17.22 4.40
N ALA A 569 2.68 -17.28 4.12
CA ALA A 569 3.45 -18.53 4.21
C ALA A 569 3.36 -19.12 5.62
N SER A 570 3.58 -20.43 5.74
CA SER A 570 3.50 -21.15 7.01
C SER A 570 4.44 -20.60 8.10
N ASP A 571 5.53 -19.95 7.70
CA ASP A 571 6.52 -19.30 8.55
C ASP A 571 6.24 -17.81 8.82
N ASN A 572 5.09 -17.28 8.39
CA ASN A 572 4.72 -15.90 8.67
C ASN A 572 4.67 -15.65 10.19
N ASP A 573 5.40 -14.63 10.65
CA ASP A 573 5.50 -14.25 12.07
C ASP A 573 4.85 -12.90 12.37
N VAL A 574 4.08 -12.37 11.40
CA VAL A 574 3.54 -11.01 11.43
C VAL A 574 2.04 -11.01 11.75
N GLN A 575 1.27 -11.84 11.06
CA GLN A 575 -0.18 -11.93 11.26
C GLN A 575 -0.55 -12.88 12.40
N PRO A 576 -1.78 -12.81 12.94
CA PRO A 576 -2.22 -13.69 14.02
C PRO A 576 -2.08 -15.17 13.65
N PRO A 577 -1.54 -16.04 14.55
CA PRO A 577 -1.36 -17.46 14.27
C PRO A 577 -2.63 -18.19 13.83
N ASN A 578 -3.78 -17.81 14.37
CA ASN A 578 -5.09 -18.36 14.02
C ASN A 578 -5.67 -17.84 12.69
N PHE A 579 -5.00 -16.89 12.02
CA PHE A 579 -5.38 -16.36 10.71
C PHE A 579 -4.43 -16.81 9.58
N ILE A 580 -3.16 -17.08 9.88
CA ILE A 580 -2.13 -17.46 8.89
C ILE A 580 -2.55 -18.66 8.02
N GLY A 581 -3.31 -19.60 8.58
CA GLY A 581 -3.83 -20.75 7.87
C GLY A 581 -4.65 -20.40 6.62
N ASN A 582 -5.15 -19.17 6.47
CA ASN A 582 -5.87 -18.73 5.27
C ASN A 582 -4.99 -18.62 4.01
N ARG A 583 -3.65 -18.51 4.14
CA ARG A 583 -2.65 -18.30 3.05
C ARG A 583 -2.68 -16.94 2.38
N ALA A 584 -3.85 -16.35 2.16
CA ALA A 584 -3.97 -14.96 1.77
C ALA A 584 -4.84 -14.18 2.76
N THR A 585 -4.75 -12.86 2.72
CA THR A 585 -5.60 -12.00 3.55
C THR A 585 -7.02 -11.86 3.04
N GLY A 586 -7.25 -12.02 1.74
CA GLY A 586 -8.39 -11.36 1.09
C GLY A 586 -8.19 -9.85 1.14
N ILE A 587 -9.22 -9.13 1.59
CA ILE A 587 -9.19 -7.67 1.68
C ILE A 587 -8.51 -7.23 2.99
N LEU A 588 -7.42 -6.48 2.85
CA LEU A 588 -6.75 -5.83 3.96
C LEU A 588 -7.20 -4.36 4.05
N PHE A 589 -7.68 -3.96 5.22
CA PHE A 589 -7.97 -2.58 5.59
C PHE A 589 -6.93 -2.06 6.60
N GLU A 590 -6.94 -0.76 6.91
CA GLU A 590 -6.17 -0.24 8.04
C GLU A 590 -6.69 -0.78 9.38
N ARG A 591 -8.00 -0.94 9.57
CA ARG A 591 -8.60 -1.44 10.83
C ARG A 591 -8.68 -2.96 10.94
N LYS A 592 -8.95 -3.65 9.83
CA LYS A 592 -9.31 -5.07 9.79
C LYS A 592 -8.69 -5.84 8.63
N ILE A 593 -8.69 -7.16 8.75
CA ILE A 593 -8.43 -8.08 7.64
C ILE A 593 -9.62 -9.03 7.50
N ASN A 594 -10.04 -9.30 6.26
CA ASN A 594 -11.12 -10.23 5.97
C ASN A 594 -10.79 -11.11 4.75
N HIS A 595 -10.74 -12.43 4.97
CA HIS A 595 -10.51 -13.46 3.95
C HIS A 595 -11.79 -13.66 3.12
N THR A 596 -12.03 -12.69 2.25
CA THR A 596 -13.19 -12.54 1.37
C THR A 596 -12.77 -11.75 0.13
N THR A 597 -13.68 -11.54 -0.81
CA THR A 597 -13.53 -10.55 -1.89
C THR A 597 -14.74 -9.64 -2.00
N TYR A 598 -14.63 -8.56 -2.76
CA TYR A 598 -15.78 -7.70 -3.09
C TYR A 598 -16.84 -8.40 -3.96
N PHE A 599 -16.57 -9.59 -4.48
CA PHE A 599 -17.40 -10.30 -5.46
C PHE A 599 -17.69 -11.77 -5.11
N GLY A 600 -17.33 -12.23 -3.91
CA GLY A 600 -17.80 -13.49 -3.32
C GLY A 600 -16.73 -14.35 -2.63
N ASP A 601 -17.18 -15.25 -1.77
CA ASP A 601 -16.32 -16.04 -0.86
C ASP A 601 -15.79 -17.37 -1.45
N ASN A 602 -15.79 -17.53 -2.78
CA ASN A 602 -15.19 -18.72 -3.38
C ASN A 602 -13.66 -18.67 -3.18
N ILE A 603 -13.06 -19.76 -2.71
CA ILE A 603 -11.60 -19.83 -2.48
C ILE A 603 -10.79 -19.49 -3.74
N ALA A 604 -11.26 -19.86 -4.93
CA ALA A 604 -10.58 -19.46 -6.17
C ALA A 604 -10.62 -17.93 -6.41
N TYR A 605 -11.64 -17.22 -5.89
CA TYR A 605 -11.73 -15.77 -5.97
C TYR A 605 -10.77 -15.14 -4.97
N ILE A 606 -10.83 -15.60 -3.71
CA ILE A 606 -10.05 -15.04 -2.60
C ILE A 606 -8.55 -15.23 -2.83
N GLU A 607 -8.10 -16.43 -3.19
CA GLU A 607 -6.67 -16.66 -3.46
C GLU A 607 -6.26 -16.11 -4.83
N GLY A 608 -7.13 -16.28 -5.83
CA GLY A 608 -6.82 -15.94 -7.22
C GLY A 608 -6.64 -14.44 -7.50
N ILE A 609 -7.31 -13.57 -6.74
CA ILE A 609 -7.12 -12.11 -6.86
C ILE A 609 -5.69 -11.69 -6.49
N HIS A 610 -5.00 -12.48 -5.65
CA HIS A 610 -3.59 -12.26 -5.30
C HIS A 610 -2.60 -12.90 -6.30
N MET A 611 -3.08 -13.44 -7.43
CA MET A 611 -2.26 -14.07 -8.46
C MET A 611 -2.22 -13.28 -9.77
N LEU A 612 -3.32 -12.61 -10.13
CA LEU A 612 -3.48 -11.97 -11.43
C LEU A 612 -3.06 -10.49 -11.43
N PRO A 613 -2.53 -9.97 -12.55
CA PRO A 613 -2.12 -10.70 -13.75
C PRO A 613 -0.80 -11.46 -13.50
N ILE A 614 -0.65 -12.62 -14.14
CA ILE A 614 0.61 -13.37 -14.04
C ILE A 614 1.59 -12.87 -15.09
N VAL A 615 2.70 -12.33 -14.60
CA VAL A 615 3.75 -11.63 -15.36
C VAL A 615 5.13 -12.06 -14.82
N PRO A 616 6.25 -11.63 -15.45
CA PRO A 616 7.59 -12.02 -14.97
C PRO A 616 7.86 -11.68 -13.49
N SER A 617 7.35 -10.56 -12.98
CA SER A 617 7.51 -10.20 -11.57
C SER A 617 6.70 -11.07 -10.59
N SER A 618 5.71 -11.84 -11.05
CA SER A 618 4.87 -12.66 -10.16
C SER A 618 5.69 -13.68 -9.36
N ALA A 619 6.71 -14.29 -9.96
CA ALA A 619 7.61 -15.24 -9.27
C ALA A 619 8.61 -14.58 -8.30
N TYR A 620 8.76 -13.26 -8.36
CA TYR A 620 9.53 -12.48 -7.38
C TYR A 620 8.70 -12.14 -6.15
N ILE A 621 7.41 -11.82 -6.37
CA ILE A 621 6.45 -11.52 -5.30
C ILE A 621 6.03 -12.79 -4.57
N ARG A 622 5.64 -13.83 -5.32
CA ARG A 622 5.12 -15.10 -4.80
C ARG A 622 6.25 -16.13 -4.78
N LYS A 623 6.81 -16.40 -3.59
CA LYS A 623 7.89 -17.36 -3.43
C LYS A 623 7.46 -18.76 -3.87
N PRO A 624 8.32 -19.54 -4.55
CA PRO A 624 8.00 -20.91 -4.98
C PRO A 624 7.45 -21.81 -3.86
N SER A 625 8.03 -21.75 -2.66
CA SER A 625 7.55 -22.50 -1.49
C SER A 625 6.13 -22.12 -1.08
N PHE A 626 5.83 -20.82 -1.02
CA PHE A 626 4.49 -20.33 -0.70
C PHE A 626 3.45 -20.79 -1.72
N VAL A 627 3.77 -20.71 -3.02
CA VAL A 627 2.89 -21.18 -4.10
C VAL A 627 2.59 -22.68 -3.96
N ARG A 628 3.59 -23.48 -3.59
CA ARG A 628 3.40 -24.92 -3.31
C ARG A 628 2.48 -25.14 -2.11
N GLU A 629 2.72 -24.45 -1.00
CA GLU A 629 1.89 -24.57 0.21
C GLU A 629 0.41 -24.23 -0.05
N GLU A 630 0.16 -23.12 -0.74
CA GLU A 630 -1.19 -22.65 -1.10
C GLU A 630 -1.89 -23.63 -2.05
N TRP A 631 -1.18 -24.13 -3.07
CA TRP A 631 -1.70 -25.12 -3.99
C TRP A 631 -2.11 -26.41 -3.28
N ASP A 632 -1.20 -26.97 -2.48
CA ASP A 632 -1.45 -28.24 -1.78
C ASP A 632 -2.63 -28.11 -0.80
N GLN A 633 -2.81 -26.94 -0.20
CA GLN A 633 -3.92 -26.68 0.71
C GLN A 633 -5.27 -26.62 -0.01
N TYR A 634 -5.39 -25.82 -1.09
CA TYR A 634 -6.69 -25.50 -1.66
C TYR A 634 -7.01 -26.16 -3.00
N PHE A 635 -6.00 -26.46 -3.83
CA PHE A 635 -6.20 -26.70 -5.26
C PHE A 635 -5.77 -28.10 -5.71
N ALA A 636 -4.77 -28.71 -5.07
CA ALA A 636 -4.34 -30.07 -5.38
C ALA A 636 -5.52 -31.05 -5.34
N GLY A 637 -5.74 -31.79 -6.43
CA GLY A 637 -6.88 -32.71 -6.54
C GLY A 637 -8.26 -32.03 -6.47
N ASN A 638 -8.34 -30.72 -6.77
CA ASN A 638 -9.54 -29.90 -6.65
C ASN A 638 -10.15 -29.90 -5.23
N ARG A 639 -9.31 -29.87 -4.18
CA ARG A 639 -9.74 -29.91 -2.76
C ARG A 639 -10.83 -28.89 -2.40
N SER A 640 -10.73 -27.66 -2.89
CA SER A 640 -11.73 -26.60 -2.68
C SER A 640 -12.98 -26.72 -3.56
N GLY A 641 -13.00 -27.61 -4.55
CA GLY A 641 -14.05 -27.68 -5.57
C GLY A 641 -14.04 -26.49 -6.55
N ALA A 642 -13.08 -25.59 -6.44
CA ALA A 642 -13.10 -24.29 -7.12
C ALA A 642 -12.43 -24.28 -8.50
N LEU A 643 -11.74 -25.37 -8.89
CA LEU A 643 -11.08 -25.45 -10.21
C LEU A 643 -12.04 -25.84 -11.34
N SER A 644 -13.30 -26.18 -11.03
CA SER A 644 -14.34 -26.45 -12.02
C SER A 644 -15.09 -25.20 -12.50
N SER A 645 -15.02 -24.08 -11.77
CA SER A 645 -15.64 -22.81 -12.14
C SER A 645 -14.67 -21.92 -12.94
N GLY A 646 -15.09 -21.43 -14.12
CA GLY A 646 -14.24 -20.75 -15.09
C GLY A 646 -13.42 -19.55 -14.58
N GLY A 647 -13.98 -18.72 -13.69
CA GLY A 647 -13.48 -17.35 -13.49
C GLY A 647 -12.02 -17.18 -13.05
N PHE A 648 -11.42 -18.14 -12.32
CA PHE A 648 -10.06 -17.99 -11.78
C PHE A 648 -9.18 -19.23 -11.96
N ALA A 649 -9.72 -20.36 -12.42
CA ALA A 649 -8.97 -21.61 -12.47
C ALA A 649 -7.74 -21.50 -13.38
N GLY A 650 -7.83 -20.79 -14.51
CA GLY A 650 -6.66 -20.58 -15.37
C GLY A 650 -5.54 -19.84 -14.65
N HIS A 651 -5.83 -18.70 -14.01
CA HIS A 651 -4.85 -17.97 -13.20
C HIS A 651 -4.20 -18.86 -12.13
N ILE A 652 -5.00 -19.67 -11.44
CA ILE A 652 -4.51 -20.61 -10.41
C ILE A 652 -3.57 -21.65 -11.01
N TYR A 653 -3.91 -22.26 -12.16
CA TYR A 653 -3.02 -23.18 -12.85
C TYR A 653 -1.75 -22.47 -13.36
N VAL A 654 -1.81 -21.27 -13.93
CA VAL A 654 -0.58 -20.57 -14.35
C VAL A 654 0.31 -20.26 -13.15
N ASN A 655 -0.27 -19.83 -12.02
CA ASN A 655 0.46 -19.55 -10.78
C ASN A 655 1.23 -20.78 -10.28
N LEU A 656 0.64 -21.98 -10.38
CA LEU A 656 1.31 -23.24 -10.01
C LEU A 656 2.66 -23.45 -10.71
N ALA A 657 2.88 -22.88 -11.90
CA ALA A 657 4.18 -22.99 -12.58
C ALA A 657 5.32 -22.35 -11.79
N ILE A 658 5.02 -21.41 -10.90
CA ILE A 658 5.96 -20.77 -9.99
C ILE A 658 6.43 -21.73 -8.88
N ALA A 659 5.65 -22.75 -8.51
CA ALA A 659 5.94 -23.63 -7.37
C ALA A 659 7.21 -24.49 -7.55
N ASP A 660 7.24 -25.27 -8.63
CA ASP A 660 8.34 -26.18 -9.00
C ASP A 660 8.17 -26.69 -10.43
N LYS A 661 9.04 -27.60 -10.86
CA LYS A 661 8.99 -28.21 -12.19
C LYS A 661 7.72 -29.03 -12.41
N ALA A 662 7.25 -29.78 -11.41
CA ALA A 662 6.05 -30.60 -11.55
C ALA A 662 4.81 -29.72 -11.72
N GLY A 663 4.74 -28.65 -10.93
CA GLY A 663 3.73 -27.60 -11.08
C GLY A 663 3.76 -27.00 -12.48
N ALA A 664 4.92 -26.61 -13.01
CA ALA A 664 5.04 -26.04 -14.35
C ALA A 664 4.58 -26.99 -15.47
N VAL A 665 4.84 -28.30 -15.34
CA VAL A 665 4.35 -29.32 -16.28
C VAL A 665 2.82 -29.41 -16.22
N GLU A 666 2.25 -29.51 -15.01
CA GLU A 666 0.79 -29.56 -14.81
C GLU A 666 0.09 -28.32 -15.37
N SER A 667 0.63 -27.14 -15.08
CA SER A 667 0.14 -25.86 -15.61
C SER A 667 0.16 -25.82 -17.14
N TYR A 668 1.28 -26.24 -17.75
CA TYR A 668 1.42 -26.24 -19.20
C TYR A 668 0.46 -27.22 -19.86
N ASP A 669 0.32 -28.43 -19.31
CA ASP A 669 -0.62 -29.44 -19.79
C ASP A 669 -2.08 -29.00 -19.65
N PHE A 670 -2.42 -28.27 -18.59
CA PHE A 670 -3.73 -27.64 -18.45
C PHE A 670 -3.97 -26.60 -19.54
N MET A 671 -3.02 -25.69 -19.76
CA MET A 671 -3.14 -24.61 -20.75
C MET A 671 -3.20 -25.14 -22.19
N ARG A 672 -2.49 -26.23 -22.48
CA ARG A 672 -2.52 -26.90 -23.79
C ARG A 672 -3.90 -27.44 -24.19
N LYS A 673 -4.78 -27.68 -23.23
CA LYS A 673 -6.16 -28.15 -23.46
C LYS A 673 -7.15 -27.01 -23.70
N GLN A 674 -6.74 -25.76 -23.50
CA GLN A 674 -7.61 -24.60 -23.61
C GLN A 674 -7.68 -24.05 -25.04
N THR A 675 -8.73 -23.26 -25.28
CA THR A 675 -8.89 -22.42 -26.46
C THR A 675 -8.97 -20.95 -26.03
N THR A 676 -8.83 -20.01 -26.96
CA THR A 676 -8.89 -18.55 -26.69
C THR A 676 -10.25 -18.05 -26.19
N ASP A 677 -11.29 -18.88 -26.28
CA ASP A 677 -12.63 -18.61 -25.75
C ASP A 677 -12.94 -19.45 -24.50
N SER A 678 -11.91 -20.11 -23.95
CA SER A 678 -12.07 -20.92 -22.74
C SER A 678 -12.54 -20.05 -21.58
N PRO A 679 -13.57 -20.48 -20.83
CA PRO A 679 -14.03 -19.75 -19.65
C PRO A 679 -12.97 -19.69 -18.55
N TYR A 680 -11.90 -20.49 -18.64
CA TYR A 680 -10.80 -20.52 -17.67
C TYR A 680 -9.80 -19.38 -17.81
N LEU A 681 -9.81 -18.63 -18.92
CA LEU A 681 -8.81 -17.59 -19.16
C LEU A 681 -9.13 -16.27 -18.44
N SER A 682 -10.41 -15.92 -18.28
CA SER A 682 -10.89 -14.75 -17.51
C SER A 682 -9.95 -13.53 -17.52
N GLY A 683 -9.81 -12.87 -18.68
CA GLY A 683 -8.93 -11.70 -18.83
C GLY A 683 -7.43 -12.01 -18.99
N SER A 684 -7.04 -13.27 -19.14
CA SER A 684 -5.68 -13.70 -19.51
C SER A 684 -5.52 -13.96 -21.02
N SER A 685 -4.27 -13.96 -21.49
CA SER A 685 -3.91 -14.37 -22.84
C SER A 685 -3.49 -15.84 -22.83
N LEU A 686 -4.17 -16.69 -23.61
CA LEU A 686 -3.75 -18.10 -23.74
C LEU A 686 -2.34 -18.19 -24.35
N THR A 687 -2.04 -17.31 -25.30
CA THR A 687 -0.72 -17.24 -25.93
C THR A 687 0.37 -16.98 -24.90
N TRP A 688 0.14 -16.03 -23.99
CA TRP A 688 1.05 -15.73 -22.90
C TRP A 688 1.13 -16.87 -21.88
N ASP A 689 -0.01 -17.42 -21.45
CA ASP A 689 -0.06 -18.45 -20.42
C ASP A 689 0.66 -19.73 -20.85
N LEU A 690 0.50 -20.13 -22.13
CA LEU A 690 1.29 -21.21 -22.73
C LEU A 690 2.80 -20.91 -22.72
N ALA A 691 3.18 -19.68 -23.05
CA ALA A 691 4.57 -19.28 -23.08
C ALA A 691 5.20 -19.24 -21.67
N TYR A 692 4.49 -18.65 -20.70
CA TYR A 692 4.92 -18.54 -19.31
C TYR A 692 5.08 -19.91 -18.66
N THR A 693 4.05 -20.75 -18.72
CA THR A 693 4.09 -22.10 -18.10
C THR A 693 5.15 -23.00 -18.75
N ALA A 694 5.33 -22.93 -20.08
CA ALA A 694 6.41 -23.64 -20.76
C ALA A 694 7.80 -23.17 -20.28
N ALA A 695 7.99 -21.85 -20.20
CA ALA A 695 9.26 -21.23 -19.82
C ALA A 695 9.64 -21.44 -18.35
N LEU A 696 8.66 -21.61 -17.45
CA LEU A 696 8.92 -21.92 -16.04
C LEU A 696 9.26 -23.40 -15.76
N GLY A 697 9.36 -24.23 -16.81
CA GLY A 697 9.80 -25.61 -16.72
C GLY A 697 8.82 -26.64 -17.29
N GLY A 698 7.65 -26.21 -17.77
CA GLY A 698 6.65 -27.11 -18.35
C GLY A 698 7.06 -27.71 -19.69
N SER A 699 7.84 -26.97 -20.50
CA SER A 699 8.30 -27.47 -21.81
C SER A 699 9.53 -26.71 -22.32
N LEU A 700 10.70 -27.06 -21.81
CA LEU A 700 11.99 -26.46 -22.19
C LEU A 700 12.68 -27.21 -23.34
N ALA A 701 13.54 -26.52 -24.08
CA ALA A 701 14.42 -27.17 -25.06
C ALA A 701 15.44 -28.11 -24.38
N SER A 702 15.80 -29.22 -25.06
CA SER A 702 16.60 -30.32 -24.50
C SER A 702 18.07 -30.01 -24.22
N THR A 703 18.59 -28.84 -24.60
CA THR A 703 20.01 -28.47 -24.47
C THR A 703 20.40 -27.89 -23.11
N LEU A 704 19.59 -28.04 -22.06
CA LEU A 704 19.88 -27.47 -20.74
C LEU A 704 20.66 -28.44 -19.85
N SER A 705 21.93 -28.11 -19.61
CA SER A 705 22.60 -28.48 -18.36
C SER A 705 22.06 -27.58 -17.24
N VAL A 706 21.02 -28.02 -16.54
CA VAL A 706 20.54 -27.31 -15.34
C VAL A 706 21.66 -27.40 -14.30
N ASN A 707 22.33 -26.28 -14.03
CA ASN A 707 23.34 -26.20 -12.98
C ASN A 707 22.62 -26.34 -11.62
N SER A 708 22.61 -27.56 -11.10
CA SER A 708 21.89 -27.97 -9.89
C SER A 708 22.36 -27.32 -8.58
N THR A 709 23.37 -26.45 -8.62
CA THR A 709 24.10 -25.95 -7.43
C THR A 709 23.65 -24.59 -6.89
N ARG A 710 22.60 -23.95 -7.43
CA ARG A 710 22.05 -22.68 -6.88
C ARG A 710 20.69 -22.80 -6.19
N LEU A 711 20.16 -24.00 -6.03
CA LEU A 711 18.96 -24.24 -5.24
C LEU A 711 19.43 -24.61 -3.82
N TRP A 712 18.73 -24.10 -2.80
CA TRP A 712 19.00 -24.29 -1.35
C TRP A 712 19.96 -23.28 -0.69
N THR A 713 19.61 -21.99 -0.70
CA THR A 713 19.80 -21.11 0.46
C THR A 713 18.64 -20.13 0.55
#